data_AF-A0A235EZ91-F1
#
_entry.id   AF-A0A235EZ91-F1
#
_cell.length_a   1.000
_cell.length_b   1.000
_cell.length_c   1.000
_cell.angle_alpha   90.00
_cell.angle_beta   90.00
_cell.angle_gamma   90.00
#
_symmetry.space_group_name_H-M   'P 1'
#
loop_
_entity.id
_entity.type
_entity.pdbx_description
1 polymer ?
#
loop_
_entity_poly.entity_id
_entity_poly.type
_entity_poly.pdbx_seq_one_letter_code
_entity_poly.pdbx_strand_id
1 'polypeptide(L)'
;MSFDLSRIRFDARRDFLGVIMQQGRVQLDADWNEWVAQLGRRLQAGTLDTFGGSVVPRTTPDGFLIQATGGSFTIGRGRIYVDGLLAENHGAGATAWDSRLAEPTGSTAVDYAAQPYYPDPPALPAEGRHLVYIDVWQRDLTAVQAPDLIEQAVGVDTTGRRQTVWQVKLLPDIGNAGCSSADEDVPGWAAITAPSPARLSTTTGTPDFTPNPCEVPPAAGYLGLENQLYRVEVHAGGALGTATFKWSRDNATVASRVTHINAARTRITVESVGRDDVLRFNDGDWVEITDDWRELKNLPGEMRRLRVPGGVDDTARTLEFDTPLPAGMFPTDAQHATQAQRNTRVRRWDQAGAVRREDGTVFQDLDNAASHGTIRIPAAGTRLFLEHGVLVEFGLAAGGGHFRSGDHWVFAARTVDASIERLDHAPPLGIHHHYARLAVVTFPSGEDDCRTLWPPLHEGEGCDCSVCVSAEGHNSGAATIQQAIDSIKDHGGTVCLGIGEFRIAAPLTISGARSLRIRGQGWATLLTGAAPGSLFDISACTGVALENLSALGSGGNSGTTAVIAAHNVVDLRIEHVNVLGVAVGDGTSVGIGLSGFALAAAVCDCAIVAERGIATLARERQSQLLSAELRITDNILLCGQRAISFDATTLHYGTTRLDHNLMLLCADASVVATGGVLPGSSVSVADNVMYTMGDGVRAGIDGLALERNEITGLGARNRNGIVLQEGLDPVALDRVRIVANRVSLMRGNGIAIRHRVEDALIADNLIDATGQAGLLMEEGGAVGYLMLRGNAFRRLGLLLEDAERGFAGVQLVDITRGDVLDNLIADVAREAANSPGVDGLRALAIGELRIAGNRLHGIGPDRIGGPVAAIRLLPPFDRVAIDDNTLDRVSGPDQKPVMAQWWALLVAIEPRGAAGELATASSHYGISHLATAAESAYLLTTNRVRAIALAPSNLSIRGNRMCGQQSAVPLVQCLQMAYCLFADNHCEALGEGGRGPVIGQIGGRSLNASNNHLRGPDETDTLHLLPEREQAVVIGNTSSGNIRVQSGAPVPADISLTNIIGL
;
A
#
# COMPACT_ATOMS: atom_id res chain seq x y z
N MET A 1 -34.50 24.15 17.66
CA MET A 1 -33.94 25.17 18.61
C MET A 1 -32.93 26.03 17.86
N SER A 2 -32.20 26.91 18.53
CA SER A 2 -31.10 27.70 17.96
C SER A 2 -29.91 27.78 18.92
N PHE A 3 -28.76 28.20 18.39
CA PHE A 3 -27.51 28.31 19.14
C PHE A 3 -27.19 29.75 19.53
N ASP A 4 -26.59 29.92 20.71
CA ASP A 4 -26.02 31.18 21.16
C ASP A 4 -24.68 31.39 20.45
N LEU A 5 -24.67 32.33 19.52
CA LEU A 5 -23.60 32.56 18.57
C LEU A 5 -23.27 34.04 18.51
N SER A 6 -21.99 34.37 18.33
CA SER A 6 -21.60 35.78 18.14
C SER A 6 -21.98 36.30 16.75
N ARG A 7 -21.85 35.48 15.70
CA ARG A 7 -22.19 35.78 14.30
C ARG A 7 -22.22 34.54 13.41
N ILE A 8 -22.99 34.58 12.33
CA ILE A 8 -22.93 33.63 11.21
C ILE A 8 -22.25 34.31 10.02
N ARG A 9 -21.09 33.81 9.58
CA ARG A 9 -20.23 34.49 8.56
C ARG A 9 -20.12 33.76 7.23
N PHE A 10 -20.54 32.49 7.19
CA PHE A 10 -20.36 31.65 6.03
C PHE A 10 -21.13 32.19 4.81
N ASP A 11 -20.41 32.48 3.74
CA ASP A 11 -20.97 32.87 2.44
C ASP A 11 -20.25 32.09 1.34
N ALA A 12 -20.99 31.18 0.70
CA ALA A 12 -20.45 30.31 -0.35
C ALA A 12 -19.91 31.08 -1.57
N ARG A 13 -20.29 32.35 -1.77
CA ARG A 13 -19.83 33.18 -2.90
C ARG A 13 -18.42 33.75 -2.73
N ARG A 14 -17.84 33.60 -1.54
CA ARG A 14 -16.50 34.16 -1.22
C ARG A 14 -15.37 33.17 -1.45
N ASP A 15 -15.68 31.90 -1.76
CA ASP A 15 -14.72 30.83 -2.07
C ASP A 15 -13.62 30.63 -1.01
N PHE A 16 -13.93 30.89 0.26
CA PHE A 16 -13.01 30.62 1.35
C PHE A 16 -12.87 29.11 1.60
N LEU A 17 -11.63 28.65 1.69
CA LEU A 17 -11.30 27.22 1.87
C LEU A 17 -11.33 26.77 3.34
N GLY A 18 -10.95 27.66 4.27
CA GLY A 18 -10.80 27.34 5.68
C GLY A 18 -10.57 28.60 6.53
N VAL A 19 -10.55 28.42 7.85
CA VAL A 19 -10.09 29.44 8.80
C VAL A 19 -8.68 29.10 9.28
N ILE A 20 -7.87 30.12 9.57
CA ILE A 20 -6.48 29.93 10.04
C ILE A 20 -6.35 30.57 11.42
N MET A 21 -6.01 29.76 12.42
CA MET A 21 -5.65 30.26 13.75
C MET A 21 -4.32 31.01 13.66
N GLN A 22 -4.30 32.24 14.16
CA GLN A 22 -3.09 33.07 14.19
C GLN A 22 -2.59 33.23 15.62
N GLN A 23 -1.28 33.09 15.80
CA GLN A 23 -0.65 33.17 17.12
C GLN A 23 -0.99 34.49 17.83
N GLY A 24 -1.41 34.40 19.09
CA GLY A 24 -1.71 35.54 19.94
C GLY A 24 -3.06 36.23 19.68
N ARG A 25 -3.91 35.70 18.79
CA ARG A 25 -5.26 36.24 18.53
C ARG A 25 -6.33 35.49 19.33
N VAL A 26 -7.39 36.21 19.68
CA VAL A 26 -8.58 35.66 20.35
C VAL A 26 -9.31 34.72 19.40
N GLN A 27 -9.73 33.56 19.89
CA GLN A 27 -10.56 32.62 19.15
C GLN A 27 -12.03 32.97 19.35
N LEU A 28 -12.79 33.06 18.26
CA LEU A 28 -14.23 33.28 18.28
C LEU A 28 -14.97 31.99 17.89
N ASP A 29 -16.16 31.78 18.47
CA ASP A 29 -17.08 30.72 18.08
C ASP A 29 -17.42 30.79 16.58
N ALA A 30 -17.57 32.01 16.06
CA ALA A 30 -17.88 32.27 14.66
C ALA A 30 -16.82 31.69 13.71
N ASP A 31 -15.54 31.68 14.08
CA ASP A 31 -14.46 31.14 13.23
C ASP A 31 -14.56 29.61 13.15
N TRP A 32 -14.80 28.94 14.28
CA TRP A 32 -15.04 27.49 14.32
C TRP A 32 -16.28 27.11 13.51
N ASN A 33 -17.39 27.83 13.71
CA ASN A 33 -18.65 27.57 13.01
C ASN A 33 -18.55 27.84 11.50
N GLU A 34 -17.81 28.88 11.09
CA GLU A 34 -17.53 29.16 9.69
C GLU A 34 -16.71 28.03 9.05
N TRP A 35 -15.69 27.51 9.75
CA TRP A 35 -14.91 26.37 9.26
C TRP A 35 -15.77 25.11 9.08
N VAL A 36 -16.62 24.78 10.07
CA VAL A 36 -17.55 23.63 9.98
C VAL A 36 -18.52 23.80 8.82
N ALA A 37 -19.06 25.01 8.61
CA ALA A 37 -19.95 25.30 7.48
C ALA A 37 -19.24 25.17 6.12
N GLN A 38 -18.00 25.66 6.00
CA GLN A 38 -17.18 25.51 4.78
C GLN A 38 -16.89 24.04 4.48
N LEU A 39 -16.50 23.26 5.50
CA LEU A 39 -16.26 21.82 5.35
C LEU A 39 -17.54 21.09 4.93
N GLY A 40 -18.66 21.36 5.61
CA GLY A 40 -19.96 20.76 5.29
C GLY A 40 -20.40 21.06 3.85
N ARG A 41 -20.30 22.32 3.41
CA ARG A 41 -20.61 22.72 2.03
C ARG A 41 -19.69 22.06 1.01
N ARG A 42 -18.40 21.87 1.33
CA ARG A 42 -17.44 21.20 0.45
C ARG A 42 -17.75 19.71 0.32
N LEU A 43 -18.07 19.03 1.43
CA LEU A 43 -18.47 17.63 1.41
C LEU A 43 -19.75 17.45 0.61
N GLN A 44 -20.79 18.26 0.88
CA GLN A 44 -22.05 18.19 0.14
C GLN A 44 -21.85 18.38 -1.37
N ALA A 45 -21.15 19.43 -1.80
CA ALA A 45 -20.93 19.62 -3.24
C ALA A 45 -20.00 18.56 -3.84
N GLY A 46 -18.93 18.16 -3.15
CA GLY A 46 -18.08 17.08 -3.63
C GLY A 46 -18.85 15.79 -3.84
N THR A 47 -19.74 15.44 -2.90
CA THR A 47 -20.64 14.29 -3.01
C THR A 47 -21.63 14.46 -4.17
N LEU A 48 -22.27 15.62 -4.29
CA LEU A 48 -23.20 15.91 -5.38
C LEU A 48 -22.53 15.81 -6.76
N ASP A 49 -21.37 16.45 -6.92
CA ASP A 49 -20.59 16.47 -8.16
C ASP A 49 -20.03 15.08 -8.52
N THR A 50 -19.73 14.25 -7.51
CA THR A 50 -19.22 12.88 -7.72
C THR A 50 -20.33 11.93 -8.17
N PHE A 51 -21.54 12.07 -7.62
CA PHE A 51 -22.63 11.11 -7.85
C PHE A 51 -23.65 11.57 -8.90
N GLY A 52 -23.68 12.86 -9.25
CA GLY A 52 -24.56 13.40 -10.29
C GLY A 52 -26.04 13.47 -9.88
N GLY A 53 -26.36 13.43 -8.59
CA GLY A 53 -27.73 13.50 -8.08
C GLY A 53 -27.94 12.71 -6.79
N SER A 54 -29.17 12.24 -6.59
CA SER A 54 -29.54 11.45 -5.42
C SER A 54 -29.27 9.96 -5.64
N VAL A 55 -28.46 9.34 -4.78
CA VAL A 55 -27.99 7.95 -4.98
C VAL A 55 -27.96 7.12 -3.71
N VAL A 56 -28.15 5.81 -3.87
CA VAL A 56 -28.01 4.80 -2.82
C VAL A 56 -26.71 4.01 -3.04
N PRO A 57 -25.79 3.92 -2.07
CA PRO A 57 -24.57 3.15 -2.24
C PRO A 57 -24.83 1.66 -2.40
N ARG A 58 -24.16 1.02 -3.36
CA ARG A 58 -24.23 -0.44 -3.58
C ARG A 58 -23.69 -1.27 -2.43
N THR A 59 -22.92 -0.68 -1.53
CA THR A 59 -22.50 -1.36 -0.28
C THR A 59 -23.66 -1.56 0.69
N THR A 60 -24.76 -0.82 0.51
CA THR A 60 -26.04 -0.92 1.24
C THR A 60 -27.21 -0.85 0.24
N PRO A 61 -27.38 -1.84 -0.65
CA PRO A 61 -28.31 -1.76 -1.79
C PRO A 61 -29.79 -1.67 -1.35
N ASP A 62 -30.10 -2.17 -0.15
CA ASP A 62 -31.43 -2.09 0.45
C ASP A 62 -31.70 -0.73 1.11
N GLY A 63 -30.74 0.22 1.05
CA GLY A 63 -30.85 1.55 1.64
C GLY A 63 -32.09 2.29 1.13
N PHE A 64 -33.05 2.54 2.02
CA PHE A 64 -34.32 3.19 1.68
C PHE A 64 -35.15 2.47 0.60
N LEU A 65 -34.93 1.16 0.38
CA LEU A 65 -35.78 0.35 -0.49
C LEU A 65 -37.21 0.31 0.07
N ILE A 66 -38.19 0.60 -0.78
CA ILE A 66 -39.61 0.51 -0.43
C ILE A 66 -40.13 -0.87 -0.82
N GLN A 67 -40.77 -1.55 0.12
CA GLN A 67 -41.46 -2.82 -0.13
C GLN A 67 -42.91 -2.69 0.31
N ALA A 68 -43.85 -2.71 -0.63
CA ALA A 68 -45.27 -2.51 -0.34
C ALA A 68 -45.95 -3.86 -0.04
N THR A 69 -46.70 -3.95 1.05
CA THR A 69 -47.43 -5.18 1.42
C THR A 69 -48.65 -4.83 2.24
N GLY A 70 -49.81 -5.37 1.85
CA GLY A 70 -51.05 -5.32 2.65
C GLY A 70 -51.58 -3.91 2.90
N GLY A 71 -51.37 -2.97 1.98
CA GLY A 71 -51.78 -1.56 2.17
C GLY A 71 -50.82 -0.72 3.04
N SER A 72 -49.64 -1.25 3.36
CA SER A 72 -48.54 -0.53 4.02
C SER A 72 -47.23 -0.73 3.24
N PHE A 73 -46.13 -0.13 3.70
CA PHE A 73 -44.79 -0.42 3.20
C PHE A 73 -43.70 -0.35 4.29
N THR A 74 -42.62 -1.07 4.06
CA THR A 74 -41.39 -0.99 4.87
C THR A 74 -40.27 -0.26 4.13
N ILE A 75 -39.37 0.35 4.89
CA ILE A 75 -38.23 1.15 4.42
C ILE A 75 -36.94 0.41 4.78
N GLY A 76 -36.21 -0.05 3.76
CA GLY A 76 -34.98 -0.82 3.91
C GLY A 76 -33.86 -0.03 4.58
N ARG A 77 -33.02 -0.75 5.33
CA ARG A 77 -31.88 -0.17 6.08
C ARG A 77 -30.74 0.21 5.14
N GLY A 78 -29.96 1.21 5.49
CA GLY A 78 -28.79 1.65 4.74
C GLY A 78 -28.77 3.15 4.52
N ARG A 79 -28.00 3.58 3.51
CA ARG A 79 -27.69 4.99 3.27
C ARG A 79 -28.25 5.48 1.95
N ILE A 80 -28.60 6.76 1.88
CA ILE A 80 -28.90 7.47 0.65
C ILE A 80 -28.26 8.86 0.72
N TYR A 81 -27.69 9.33 -0.39
CA TYR A 81 -27.22 10.69 -0.53
C TYR A 81 -28.25 11.47 -1.35
N VAL A 82 -28.79 12.56 -0.81
CA VAL A 82 -29.79 13.41 -1.47
C VAL A 82 -29.19 14.80 -1.63
N ASP A 83 -28.98 15.23 -2.88
CA ASP A 83 -28.26 16.47 -3.21
C ASP A 83 -26.92 16.64 -2.44
N GLY A 84 -26.20 15.53 -2.27
CA GLY A 84 -24.95 15.45 -1.52
C GLY A 84 -25.08 15.32 0.00
N LEU A 85 -26.28 15.41 0.58
CA LEU A 85 -26.51 15.18 2.01
C LEU A 85 -26.71 13.69 2.30
N LEU A 86 -25.95 13.16 3.27
CA LEU A 86 -26.09 11.78 3.73
C LEU A 86 -27.31 11.64 4.67
N ALA A 87 -28.29 10.83 4.27
CA ALA A 87 -29.33 10.30 5.12
C ALA A 87 -29.09 8.80 5.40
N GLU A 88 -29.24 8.40 6.65
CA GLU A 88 -28.90 7.05 7.10
C GLU A 88 -30.03 6.43 7.92
N ASN A 89 -30.52 5.29 7.44
CA ASN A 89 -31.50 4.45 8.12
C ASN A 89 -30.78 3.28 8.79
N HIS A 90 -30.56 3.38 10.10
CA HIS A 90 -29.91 2.34 10.89
C HIS A 90 -30.75 1.07 11.07
N GLY A 91 -31.99 0.99 10.56
CA GLY A 91 -32.84 -0.19 10.65
C GLY A 91 -33.54 -0.36 12.00
N ALA A 92 -34.38 -1.39 12.10
CA ALA A 92 -35.10 -1.78 13.31
C ALA A 92 -34.68 -3.18 13.79
N GLY A 93 -35.35 -3.70 14.83
CA GLY A 93 -35.12 -5.06 15.33
C GLY A 93 -33.89 -5.18 16.24
N ALA A 94 -33.30 -6.37 16.26
CA ALA A 94 -32.14 -6.66 17.12
C ALA A 94 -30.88 -5.95 16.61
N THR A 95 -30.14 -5.35 17.52
CA THR A 95 -28.89 -4.67 17.21
C THR A 95 -27.79 -5.67 16.83
N ALA A 96 -27.13 -5.43 15.69
CA ALA A 96 -25.96 -6.13 15.19
C ALA A 96 -24.81 -5.14 14.99
N TRP A 97 -23.57 -5.62 15.06
CA TRP A 97 -22.38 -4.79 14.82
C TRP A 97 -22.06 -4.71 13.33
N ASP A 98 -22.04 -3.50 12.76
CA ASP A 98 -21.50 -3.24 11.42
C ASP A 98 -19.99 -2.98 11.52
N SER A 99 -19.19 -3.93 11.05
CA SER A 99 -17.73 -3.83 11.10
C SER A 99 -17.14 -2.80 10.13
N ARG A 100 -17.89 -2.35 9.11
CA ARG A 100 -17.37 -1.41 8.10
C ARG A 100 -17.32 0.02 8.62
N LEU A 101 -18.29 0.40 9.45
CA LEU A 101 -18.36 1.71 10.11
C LEU A 101 -18.07 1.63 11.61
N ALA A 102 -17.90 0.43 12.16
CA ALA A 102 -17.68 0.17 13.58
C ALA A 102 -18.81 0.74 14.45
N GLU A 103 -20.06 0.39 14.11
CA GLU A 103 -21.25 0.89 14.80
C GLU A 103 -22.37 -0.15 14.96
N PRO A 104 -23.26 0.01 15.96
CA PRO A 104 -24.46 -0.80 16.09
C PRO A 104 -25.54 -0.42 15.06
N THR A 105 -26.11 -1.41 14.37
CA THR A 105 -27.22 -1.23 13.42
C THR A 105 -28.34 -2.25 13.66
N GLY A 106 -29.57 -1.91 13.32
CA GLY A 106 -30.72 -2.82 13.35
C GLY A 106 -30.66 -3.90 12.26
N SER A 107 -31.21 -5.07 12.55
CA SER A 107 -31.23 -6.22 11.65
C SER A 107 -32.36 -6.19 10.61
N THR A 108 -33.39 -5.35 10.76
CA THR A 108 -34.59 -5.35 9.89
C THR A 108 -34.91 -3.99 9.27
N ALA A 109 -35.79 -3.97 8.27
CA ALA A 109 -36.38 -2.75 7.72
C ALA A 109 -37.27 -2.02 8.76
N VAL A 110 -37.48 -0.72 8.56
CA VAL A 110 -38.33 0.13 9.41
C VAL A 110 -39.72 0.21 8.79
N ASP A 111 -40.77 -0.02 9.59
CA ASP A 111 -42.16 0.16 9.14
C ASP A 111 -42.47 1.66 8.93
N TYR A 112 -43.29 2.00 7.93
CA TYR A 112 -43.70 3.38 7.67
C TYR A 112 -44.20 4.11 8.93
N ALA A 113 -44.96 3.44 9.80
CA ALA A 113 -45.51 4.02 11.02
C ALA A 113 -44.48 4.16 12.17
N ALA A 114 -43.32 3.49 12.05
CA ALA A 114 -42.28 3.42 13.07
C ALA A 114 -41.05 4.27 12.74
N GLN A 115 -41.15 5.20 11.79
CA GLN A 115 -40.05 6.07 11.41
C GLN A 115 -39.56 6.93 12.60
N PRO A 116 -38.24 6.99 12.86
CA PRO A 116 -37.70 7.69 14.03
C PRO A 116 -37.94 9.20 13.99
N TYR A 117 -37.94 9.78 12.80
CA TYR A 117 -38.09 11.21 12.60
C TYR A 117 -39.45 11.61 12.01
N TYR A 118 -40.36 10.67 11.79
CA TYR A 118 -41.73 10.96 11.36
C TYR A 118 -42.76 10.23 12.24
N PRO A 119 -42.82 10.54 13.54
CA PRO A 119 -43.75 9.89 14.46
C PRO A 119 -45.20 10.21 14.10
N ASP A 120 -46.06 9.19 14.19
CA ASP A 120 -47.47 9.24 13.81
C ASP A 120 -47.68 9.82 12.41
N PRO A 121 -47.16 9.16 11.35
CA PRO A 121 -47.33 9.63 10.00
C PRO A 121 -48.80 9.50 9.55
N PRO A 122 -49.26 10.29 8.55
CA PRO A 122 -50.61 10.19 8.01
C PRO A 122 -50.93 8.77 7.53
N ALA A 123 -52.19 8.35 7.68
CA ALA A 123 -52.63 7.04 7.18
C ALA A 123 -52.42 6.93 5.66
N LEU A 124 -51.95 5.77 5.21
CA LEU A 124 -51.76 5.49 3.79
C LEU A 124 -53.11 5.28 3.09
N PRO A 125 -53.28 5.74 1.84
CA PRO A 125 -54.48 5.47 1.04
C PRO A 125 -54.69 3.97 0.81
N ALA A 126 -55.94 3.54 0.68
CA ALA A 126 -56.28 2.13 0.46
C ALA A 126 -56.07 1.66 -1.00
N GLU A 127 -56.21 2.58 -1.96
CA GLU A 127 -56.12 2.32 -3.41
C GLU A 127 -55.47 3.53 -4.10
N GLY A 128 -54.93 3.31 -5.31
CA GLY A 128 -54.35 4.36 -6.14
C GLY A 128 -52.85 4.20 -6.40
N ARG A 129 -52.33 4.98 -7.36
CA ARG A 129 -50.90 5.05 -7.71
C ARG A 129 -50.31 6.31 -7.10
N HIS A 130 -49.23 6.15 -6.34
CA HIS A 130 -48.66 7.20 -5.49
C HIS A 130 -47.14 7.20 -5.57
N LEU A 131 -46.52 8.35 -5.33
CA LEU A 131 -45.06 8.47 -5.26
C LEU A 131 -44.60 8.47 -3.81
N VAL A 132 -43.74 7.53 -3.45
CA VAL A 132 -42.99 7.53 -2.19
C VAL A 132 -41.68 8.29 -2.42
N TYR A 133 -41.42 9.27 -1.56
CA TYR A 133 -40.23 10.12 -1.64
C TYR A 133 -39.60 10.30 -0.27
N ILE A 134 -38.32 10.65 -0.25
CA ILE A 134 -37.59 11.06 0.96
C ILE A 134 -37.46 12.58 1.02
N ASP A 135 -37.63 13.12 2.21
CA ASP A 135 -37.39 14.53 2.57
C ASP A 135 -36.25 14.57 3.60
N VAL A 136 -35.14 15.22 3.24
CA VAL A 136 -33.90 15.29 4.02
C VAL A 136 -33.53 16.74 4.32
N TRP A 137 -33.26 17.06 5.58
CA TRP A 137 -32.80 18.40 5.98
C TRP A 137 -31.91 18.33 7.22
N GLN A 138 -31.35 19.47 7.62
CA GLN A 138 -30.57 19.59 8.85
C GLN A 138 -31.30 20.42 9.90
N ARG A 139 -31.30 19.95 11.15
CA ARG A 139 -31.84 20.70 12.30
C ARG A 139 -30.79 20.92 13.38
N ASP A 140 -30.97 21.99 14.14
CA ASP A 140 -30.12 22.34 15.27
C ASP A 140 -30.69 21.75 16.58
N LEU A 141 -29.85 20.97 17.28
CA LEU A 141 -30.12 20.32 18.56
C LEU A 141 -29.28 20.93 19.69
N THR A 142 -29.97 21.29 20.77
CA THR A 142 -29.37 21.78 22.03
C THR A 142 -29.63 20.79 23.15
N ALA A 143 -28.99 20.99 24.30
CA ALA A 143 -29.26 20.21 25.51
C ALA A 143 -30.74 20.23 25.95
N VAL A 144 -31.51 21.24 25.57
CA VAL A 144 -32.96 21.31 25.86
C VAL A 144 -33.75 20.21 25.13
N GLN A 145 -33.29 19.80 23.95
CA GLN A 145 -33.90 18.71 23.16
C GLN A 145 -33.22 17.36 23.40
N ALA A 146 -31.92 17.36 23.68
CA ALA A 146 -31.12 16.16 23.93
C ALA A 146 -30.33 16.35 25.24
N PRO A 147 -30.96 16.09 26.41
CA PRO A 147 -30.34 16.35 27.72
C PRO A 147 -29.03 15.59 27.96
N ASP A 148 -28.81 14.51 27.24
CA ASP A 148 -27.59 13.70 27.23
C ASP A 148 -26.38 14.41 26.57
N LEU A 149 -26.59 15.53 25.87
CA LEU A 149 -25.49 16.39 25.41
C LEU A 149 -24.76 17.09 26.58
N ILE A 150 -25.38 17.17 27.75
CA ILE A 150 -24.72 17.64 28.97
C ILE A 150 -23.82 16.53 29.51
N GLU A 151 -22.51 16.77 29.52
CA GLU A 151 -21.55 15.88 30.16
C GLU A 151 -21.82 15.82 31.67
N GLN A 152 -22.19 14.63 32.18
CA GLN A 152 -22.58 14.44 33.58
C GLN A 152 -21.46 14.81 34.56
N ALA A 153 -20.20 14.65 34.18
CA ALA A 153 -19.07 14.98 35.04
C ALA A 153 -18.90 16.49 35.29
N VAL A 154 -19.35 17.35 34.37
CA VAL A 154 -19.17 18.81 34.45
C VAL A 154 -20.51 19.55 34.62
N GLY A 155 -21.61 18.97 34.12
CA GLY A 155 -22.98 19.47 34.31
C GLY A 155 -23.29 20.78 33.58
N VAL A 156 -22.51 21.13 32.54
CA VAL A 156 -22.66 22.38 31.79
C VAL A 156 -22.87 22.14 30.30
N ASP A 157 -23.66 23.00 29.66
CA ASP A 157 -23.81 23.02 28.20
C ASP A 157 -22.57 23.65 27.57
N THR A 158 -22.00 22.98 26.56
CA THR A 158 -20.75 23.41 25.91
C THR A 158 -20.92 23.58 24.41
N THR A 159 -21.70 22.73 23.76
CA THR A 159 -21.79 22.67 22.30
C THR A 159 -23.13 22.09 21.84
N GLY A 160 -23.70 22.67 20.79
CA GLY A 160 -24.85 22.09 20.09
C GLY A 160 -24.47 20.98 19.12
N ARG A 161 -25.47 20.30 18.55
CA ARG A 161 -25.31 19.34 17.45
C ARG A 161 -26.21 19.71 16.29
N ARG A 162 -25.69 19.59 15.07
CA ARG A 162 -26.52 19.61 13.87
C ARG A 162 -26.83 18.17 13.48
N GLN A 163 -28.11 17.84 13.34
CA GLN A 163 -28.58 16.50 13.00
C GLN A 163 -29.19 16.52 11.60
N THR A 164 -28.78 15.58 10.76
CA THR A 164 -29.50 15.30 9.50
C THR A 164 -30.73 14.47 9.82
N VAL A 165 -31.89 14.97 9.38
CA VAL A 165 -33.19 14.36 9.55
C VAL A 165 -33.67 13.84 8.20
N TRP A 166 -34.33 12.68 8.21
CA TRP A 166 -34.97 12.12 7.02
C TRP A 166 -36.40 11.69 7.34
N GLN A 167 -37.31 11.90 6.40
CA GLN A 167 -38.69 11.38 6.48
C GLN A 167 -39.08 10.78 5.13
N VAL A 168 -39.64 9.58 5.14
CA VAL A 168 -40.26 8.98 3.96
C VAL A 168 -41.75 9.34 3.96
N LYS A 169 -42.17 10.01 2.90
CA LYS A 169 -43.52 10.59 2.72
C LYS A 169 -44.16 10.06 1.43
N LEU A 170 -45.48 10.22 1.34
CA LEU A 170 -46.29 9.82 0.19
C LEU A 170 -46.89 11.06 -0.48
N LEU A 171 -46.73 11.16 -1.79
CA LEU A 171 -47.47 12.07 -2.65
C LEU A 171 -48.63 11.29 -3.31
N PRO A 172 -49.89 11.59 -2.95
CA PRO A 172 -51.03 10.89 -3.51
C PRO A 172 -51.29 11.26 -4.99
N ASP A 173 -52.04 10.41 -5.68
CA ASP A 173 -52.63 10.62 -7.01
C ASP A 173 -51.70 11.18 -8.10
N ILE A 174 -50.61 10.47 -8.42
CA ILE A 174 -49.64 10.89 -9.46
C ILE A 174 -50.08 10.57 -10.90
N GLY A 175 -51.33 10.16 -11.11
CA GLY A 175 -51.84 9.73 -12.42
C GLY A 175 -51.03 8.56 -13.00
N ASN A 176 -50.61 8.69 -14.26
CA ASN A 176 -49.82 7.68 -14.98
C ASN A 176 -48.29 7.87 -14.86
N ALA A 177 -47.84 8.80 -14.01
CA ALA A 177 -46.40 9.03 -13.84
C ALA A 177 -45.69 7.80 -13.24
N GLY A 178 -44.46 7.58 -13.68
CA GLY A 178 -43.58 6.48 -13.24
C GLY A 178 -42.20 7.00 -12.84
N CYS A 179 -41.31 6.08 -12.46
CA CYS A 179 -39.94 6.44 -12.07
C CYS A 179 -39.14 7.12 -13.19
N SER A 180 -39.45 6.83 -14.46
CA SER A 180 -38.80 7.43 -15.63
C SER A 180 -39.42 8.75 -16.09
N SER A 181 -40.53 9.20 -15.50
CA SER A 181 -41.14 10.49 -15.83
C SER A 181 -40.21 11.63 -15.41
N ALA A 182 -40.14 12.69 -16.22
CA ALA A 182 -39.45 13.91 -15.84
C ALA A 182 -40.14 14.54 -14.62
N ASP A 183 -39.38 15.22 -13.77
CA ASP A 183 -39.89 15.80 -12.52
C ASP A 183 -41.06 16.77 -12.76
N GLU A 184 -41.07 17.50 -13.89
CA GLU A 184 -42.14 18.41 -14.30
C GLU A 184 -43.45 17.73 -14.70
N ASP A 185 -43.37 16.46 -15.11
CA ASP A 185 -44.52 15.66 -15.54
C ASP A 185 -45.20 14.92 -14.38
N VAL A 186 -44.60 14.91 -13.18
CA VAL A 186 -45.18 14.27 -11.99
C VAL A 186 -46.14 15.24 -11.29
N PRO A 187 -47.47 14.99 -11.29
CA PRO A 187 -48.43 15.90 -10.68
C PRO A 187 -48.13 16.16 -9.21
N GLY A 188 -48.02 17.43 -8.82
CA GLY A 188 -47.77 17.85 -7.43
C GLY A 188 -46.30 17.83 -7.00
N TRP A 189 -45.39 17.22 -7.75
CA TRP A 189 -43.98 17.11 -7.37
C TRP A 189 -43.26 18.47 -7.31
N ALA A 190 -43.42 19.30 -8.34
CA ALA A 190 -42.82 20.63 -8.40
C ALA A 190 -43.26 21.55 -7.23
N ALA A 191 -44.48 21.36 -6.70
CA ALA A 191 -44.97 22.13 -5.55
C ALA A 191 -44.29 21.72 -4.24
N ILE A 192 -43.92 20.44 -4.10
CA ILE A 192 -43.20 19.91 -2.93
C ILE A 192 -41.74 20.37 -2.95
N THR A 193 -41.08 20.25 -4.11
CA THR A 193 -39.63 20.50 -4.23
C THR A 193 -39.27 21.97 -4.44
N ALA A 194 -40.26 22.85 -4.63
CA ALA A 194 -40.01 24.28 -4.78
C ALA A 194 -39.22 24.83 -3.57
N PRO A 195 -38.16 25.64 -3.77
CA PRO A 195 -37.48 26.32 -2.67
C PRO A 195 -38.38 27.39 -2.03
N SER A 196 -38.06 27.82 -0.80
CA SER A 196 -38.83 28.91 -0.18
C SER A 196 -38.70 30.21 -1.00
N PRO A 197 -39.83 30.83 -1.37
CA PRO A 197 -39.82 32.12 -2.07
C PRO A 197 -39.58 33.29 -1.12
N ALA A 198 -39.57 33.09 0.20
CA ALA A 198 -39.48 34.17 1.18
C ALA A 198 -38.17 34.96 1.05
N ARG A 199 -38.25 36.29 1.19
CA ARG A 199 -37.09 37.19 1.16
C ARG A 199 -37.18 38.19 2.31
N LEU A 200 -36.02 38.53 2.91
CA LEU A 200 -35.91 39.55 3.94
C LEU A 200 -34.83 40.57 3.56
N SER A 201 -35.14 41.85 3.78
CA SER A 201 -34.16 42.93 3.77
C SER A 201 -34.10 43.60 5.14
N THR A 202 -32.91 44.02 5.56
CA THR A 202 -32.68 44.72 6.82
C THR A 202 -32.06 46.10 6.56
N THR A 203 -32.46 47.09 7.34
CA THR A 203 -31.87 48.44 7.33
C THR A 203 -31.99 49.08 8.70
N THR A 204 -31.38 50.25 8.89
CA THR A 204 -31.58 51.10 10.06
C THR A 204 -32.44 52.31 9.71
N GLY A 205 -33.21 52.79 10.68
CA GLY A 205 -34.05 53.98 10.57
C GLY A 205 -34.05 54.77 11.88
N THR A 206 -34.34 56.07 11.81
CA THR A 206 -34.45 56.91 13.01
C THR A 206 -35.91 56.92 13.47
N PRO A 207 -36.24 56.32 14.63
CA PRO A 207 -37.59 56.39 15.17
C PRO A 207 -37.94 57.84 15.55
N ASP A 208 -39.13 58.30 15.16
CA ASP A 208 -39.66 59.64 15.42
C ASP A 208 -40.51 59.72 16.71
N PHE A 209 -40.55 58.63 17.48
CA PHE A 209 -41.20 58.52 18.79
C PHE A 209 -40.16 58.57 19.91
N THR A 210 -40.54 59.07 21.09
CA THR A 210 -39.65 59.26 22.25
C THR A 210 -38.98 57.93 22.65
N PRO A 211 -37.66 57.75 22.41
CA PRO A 211 -36.92 56.61 22.94
C PRO A 211 -36.73 56.81 24.45
N ASN A 212 -36.42 55.75 25.19
CA ASN A 212 -36.21 55.82 26.63
C ASN A 212 -35.09 56.85 26.94
N PRO A 213 -35.22 57.77 27.92
CA PRO A 213 -34.23 58.83 28.19
C PRO A 213 -32.80 58.38 28.52
N CYS A 214 -32.54 57.07 28.62
CA CYS A 214 -31.23 56.46 28.76
C CYS A 214 -30.60 55.98 27.42
N GLU A 215 -31.28 56.20 26.29
CA GLU A 215 -30.80 55.84 24.94
C GLU A 215 -29.97 56.99 24.33
N VAL A 216 -28.87 56.63 23.65
CA VAL A 216 -27.91 57.59 23.06
C VAL A 216 -28.58 58.42 21.95
N PRO A 217 -28.37 59.75 21.88
CA PRO A 217 -28.95 60.60 20.83
C PRO A 217 -28.54 60.17 19.40
N PRO A 218 -29.36 60.46 18.37
CA PRO A 218 -29.32 59.77 17.08
C PRO A 218 -28.04 60.08 16.28
N ALA A 219 -27.13 59.11 16.21
CA ALA A 219 -26.36 58.85 14.99
C ALA A 219 -27.16 57.81 14.19
N ALA A 220 -27.32 58.01 12.88
CA ALA A 220 -28.05 57.06 12.03
C ALA A 220 -27.43 55.65 12.17
N GLY A 221 -28.19 54.67 12.66
CA GLY A 221 -27.66 53.33 12.94
C GLY A 221 -28.46 52.53 13.96
N TYR A 222 -27.81 51.49 14.50
CA TYR A 222 -28.27 50.66 15.61
C TYR A 222 -28.12 51.41 16.94
N LEU A 223 -29.19 51.48 17.73
CA LEU A 223 -29.28 52.29 18.96
C LEU A 223 -29.12 51.46 20.25
N GLY A 224 -28.90 50.15 20.13
CA GLY A 224 -28.76 49.27 21.30
C GLY A 224 -27.44 49.46 22.03
N LEU A 225 -27.42 49.16 23.33
CA LEU A 225 -26.22 49.25 24.18
C LEU A 225 -25.35 47.99 24.14
N GLU A 226 -25.87 46.88 23.61
CA GLU A 226 -25.20 45.58 23.56
C GLU A 226 -25.08 45.04 22.13
N ASN A 227 -24.07 44.21 21.87
CA ASN A 227 -23.98 43.49 20.59
C ASN A 227 -25.03 42.39 20.58
N GLN A 228 -25.78 42.28 19.48
CA GLN A 228 -26.92 41.36 19.38
C GLN A 228 -26.83 40.48 18.13
N LEU A 229 -27.54 39.35 18.15
CA LEU A 229 -27.70 38.45 17.01
C LEU A 229 -29.20 38.23 16.75
N TYR A 230 -29.78 39.13 15.97
CA TYR A 230 -31.21 39.11 15.68
C TYR A 230 -31.60 37.86 14.88
N ARG A 231 -32.70 37.22 15.28
CA ARG A 231 -33.40 36.19 14.51
C ARG A 231 -34.80 36.67 14.18
N VAL A 232 -35.17 36.63 12.91
CA VAL A 232 -36.53 36.89 12.41
C VAL A 232 -37.04 35.60 11.81
N GLU A 233 -38.12 35.05 12.34
CA GLU A 233 -38.67 33.73 11.97
C GLU A 233 -40.14 33.84 11.59
N VAL A 234 -40.53 33.24 10.46
CA VAL A 234 -41.92 33.05 10.07
C VAL A 234 -42.55 32.05 11.03
N HIS A 235 -43.57 32.51 11.77
CA HIS A 235 -44.32 31.68 12.71
C HIS A 235 -45.36 30.86 11.95
N ALA A 236 -46.39 31.51 11.43
CA ALA A 236 -47.39 30.86 10.58
C ALA A 236 -47.18 31.27 9.12
N GLY A 237 -46.91 30.29 8.26
CA GLY A 237 -46.82 30.47 6.81
C GLY A 237 -48.13 30.95 6.17
N GLY A 238 -48.03 31.43 4.94
CA GLY A 238 -49.17 31.98 4.20
C GLY A 238 -48.78 32.99 3.12
N ALA A 239 -49.77 33.64 2.52
CA ALA A 239 -49.55 34.75 1.60
C ALA A 239 -49.09 36.02 2.34
N LEU A 240 -48.57 36.99 1.58
CA LEU A 240 -48.35 38.35 2.06
C LEU A 240 -49.65 38.89 2.69
N GLY A 241 -49.55 39.50 3.88
CA GLY A 241 -50.69 40.04 4.63
C GLY A 241 -51.47 39.02 5.49
N THR A 242 -51.19 37.72 5.39
CA THR A 242 -51.78 36.68 6.25
C THR A 242 -50.73 35.91 7.05
N ALA A 243 -49.56 35.67 6.47
CA ALA A 243 -48.44 35.08 7.18
C ALA A 243 -48.02 35.94 8.38
N THR A 244 -47.45 35.29 9.40
CA THR A 244 -46.99 35.97 10.63
C THR A 244 -45.54 35.62 10.92
N PHE A 245 -44.83 36.53 11.59
CA PHE A 245 -43.46 36.36 12.04
C PHE A 245 -43.31 36.72 13.52
N LYS A 246 -42.17 36.32 14.06
CA LYS A 246 -41.70 36.56 15.43
C LYS A 246 -40.19 36.83 15.37
N TRP A 247 -39.64 37.51 16.37
CA TRP A 247 -38.23 37.86 16.38
C TRP A 247 -37.63 37.85 17.78
N SER A 248 -36.33 37.62 17.83
CA SER A 248 -35.55 37.63 19.07
C SER A 248 -34.23 38.35 18.83
N ARG A 249 -33.73 39.07 19.84
CA ARG A 249 -32.43 39.75 19.83
C ARG A 249 -31.27 38.77 20.09
N ASP A 250 -31.53 37.69 20.80
CA ASP A 250 -30.56 36.67 21.24
C ASP A 250 -30.68 35.37 20.42
N ASN A 251 -30.98 35.48 19.12
CA ASN A 251 -31.19 34.34 18.22
C ASN A 251 -32.21 33.29 18.73
N ALA A 252 -33.15 33.66 19.62
CA ALA A 252 -34.11 32.76 20.26
C ALA A 252 -33.49 31.63 21.11
N THR A 253 -32.39 31.94 21.81
CA THR A 253 -31.60 30.98 22.61
C THR A 253 -32.09 30.81 24.04
N VAL A 254 -32.82 31.79 24.58
CA VAL A 254 -33.44 31.70 25.91
C VAL A 254 -34.60 30.71 25.84
N ALA A 255 -34.34 29.50 26.33
CA ALA A 255 -35.28 28.40 26.30
C ALA A 255 -35.09 27.46 27.49
N SER A 256 -36.13 26.69 27.82
CA SER A 256 -36.07 25.68 28.86
C SER A 256 -36.98 24.50 28.56
N ARG A 257 -36.61 23.33 29.07
CA ARG A 257 -37.45 22.13 28.98
C ARG A 257 -38.63 22.26 29.92
N VAL A 258 -39.82 21.90 29.44
CA VAL A 258 -41.04 21.89 30.23
C VAL A 258 -41.22 20.50 30.83
N THR A 259 -41.18 20.39 32.16
CA THR A 259 -41.32 19.11 32.86
C THR A 259 -42.77 18.77 33.18
N HIS A 260 -43.59 19.78 33.50
CA HIS A 260 -45.00 19.58 33.86
C HIS A 260 -45.88 20.70 33.29
N ILE A 261 -47.14 20.37 32.97
CA ILE A 261 -48.17 21.33 32.58
C ILE A 261 -49.37 21.10 33.50
N ASN A 262 -49.74 22.09 34.32
CA ASN A 262 -50.82 21.91 35.29
C ASN A 262 -52.16 21.54 34.62
N ALA A 263 -53.09 20.96 35.38
CA ALA A 263 -54.39 20.51 34.86
C ALA A 263 -55.20 21.63 34.16
N ALA A 264 -55.13 22.86 34.68
CA ALA A 264 -55.78 24.03 34.08
C ALA A 264 -55.04 24.57 32.83
N ARG A 265 -53.83 24.08 32.56
CA ARG A 265 -52.93 24.48 31.47
C ARG A 265 -52.57 25.97 31.45
N THR A 266 -52.72 26.64 32.59
CA THR A 266 -52.34 28.04 32.81
C THR A 266 -50.91 28.20 33.29
N ARG A 267 -50.26 27.11 33.76
CA ARG A 267 -48.92 27.14 34.34
C ARG A 267 -48.10 25.94 33.92
N ILE A 268 -46.85 26.19 33.56
CA ILE A 268 -45.85 25.16 33.26
C ILE A 268 -44.73 25.17 34.30
N THR A 269 -44.15 24.01 34.56
CA THR A 269 -42.91 23.87 35.35
C THR A 269 -41.75 23.64 34.39
N VAL A 270 -40.68 24.41 34.55
CA VAL A 270 -39.49 24.38 33.69
C VAL A 270 -38.28 23.90 34.46
N GLU A 271 -37.26 23.41 33.77
CA GLU A 271 -36.00 23.03 34.41
C GLU A 271 -35.25 24.24 34.98
N SER A 272 -35.33 25.36 34.25
CA SER A 272 -34.72 26.64 34.61
C SER A 272 -35.58 27.81 34.09
N VAL A 273 -35.69 28.87 34.88
CA VAL A 273 -36.34 30.13 34.49
C VAL A 273 -35.36 31.12 33.83
N GLY A 274 -34.07 30.80 33.78
CA GLY A 274 -33.03 31.64 33.21
C GLY A 274 -31.63 31.21 33.63
N ARG A 275 -30.62 31.62 32.88
CA ARG A 275 -29.21 31.36 33.21
C ARG A 275 -28.64 32.39 34.18
N ASP A 276 -29.02 33.65 33.97
CA ASP A 276 -28.62 34.82 34.74
C ASP A 276 -29.74 35.88 34.69
N ASP A 277 -29.50 37.07 35.24
CA ASP A 277 -30.50 38.14 35.33
C ASP A 277 -30.88 38.75 33.96
N VAL A 278 -30.11 38.50 32.89
CA VAL A 278 -30.33 39.03 31.54
C VAL A 278 -30.98 37.97 30.63
N LEU A 279 -30.44 36.75 30.64
CA LEU A 279 -30.88 35.60 29.84
C LEU A 279 -31.89 34.75 30.62
N ARG A 280 -33.04 35.36 30.96
CA ARG A 280 -34.14 34.74 31.71
C ARG A 280 -35.52 35.04 31.14
N PHE A 281 -36.52 34.30 31.58
CA PHE A 281 -37.92 34.68 31.40
C PHE A 281 -38.30 35.78 32.39
N ASN A 282 -39.08 36.75 31.92
CA ASN A 282 -39.63 37.86 32.69
C ASN A 282 -41.15 37.94 32.54
N ASP A 283 -41.79 38.58 33.51
CA ASP A 283 -43.23 38.88 33.44
C ASP A 283 -43.54 39.68 32.17
N GLY A 284 -44.58 39.28 31.45
CA GLY A 284 -45.02 39.95 30.23
C GLY A 284 -44.33 39.47 28.94
N ASP A 285 -43.28 38.66 29.04
CA ASP A 285 -42.59 38.10 27.87
C ASP A 285 -43.54 37.23 27.02
N TRP A 286 -43.31 37.28 25.71
CA TRP A 286 -43.91 36.33 24.79
C TRP A 286 -43.04 35.08 24.68
N VAL A 287 -43.64 33.92 24.95
CA VAL A 287 -42.99 32.63 24.89
C VAL A 287 -43.70 31.70 23.92
N GLU A 288 -42.94 30.86 23.23
CA GLU A 288 -43.44 29.81 22.37
C GLU A 288 -43.24 28.45 23.03
N ILE A 289 -44.34 27.73 23.21
CA ILE A 289 -44.30 26.34 23.68
C ILE A 289 -44.30 25.44 22.44
N THR A 290 -43.33 24.54 22.33
CA THR A 290 -43.21 23.60 21.21
C THR A 290 -42.64 22.27 21.67
N ASP A 291 -42.54 21.32 20.76
CA ASP A 291 -41.97 20.00 20.98
C ASP A 291 -41.41 19.42 19.67
N ASP A 292 -40.78 18.24 19.73
CA ASP A 292 -40.15 17.61 18.57
C ASP A 292 -41.18 17.16 17.54
N TRP A 293 -42.38 16.76 17.96
CA TRP A 293 -43.45 16.36 17.05
C TRP A 293 -43.90 17.52 16.15
N ARG A 294 -44.07 18.72 16.73
CA ARG A 294 -44.42 19.93 15.96
C ARG A 294 -43.28 20.36 15.05
N GLU A 295 -42.06 20.39 15.56
CA GLU A 295 -40.86 20.76 14.79
C GLU A 295 -40.67 19.83 13.58
N LEU A 296 -40.74 18.51 13.76
CA LEU A 296 -40.58 17.52 12.69
C LEU A 296 -41.71 17.55 11.65
N LYS A 297 -42.88 18.11 12.00
CA LYS A 297 -44.02 18.32 11.07
C LYS A 297 -44.05 19.74 10.49
N ASN A 298 -43.01 20.53 10.74
CA ASN A 298 -42.92 21.95 10.36
C ASN A 298 -44.14 22.78 10.80
N LEU A 299 -44.67 22.47 12.00
CA LEU A 299 -45.78 23.19 12.61
C LEU A 299 -45.24 24.22 13.61
N PRO A 300 -45.81 25.44 13.65
CA PRO A 300 -45.44 26.41 14.67
C PRO A 300 -45.75 25.91 16.08
N GLY A 301 -45.02 26.43 17.08
CA GLY A 301 -45.39 26.28 18.47
C GLY A 301 -46.61 27.14 18.83
N GLU A 302 -47.02 27.07 20.09
CA GLU A 302 -48.11 27.88 20.62
C GLU A 302 -47.54 29.09 21.36
N MET A 303 -47.90 30.30 20.92
CA MET A 303 -47.46 31.54 21.56
C MET A 303 -48.31 31.84 22.80
N ARG A 304 -47.68 32.18 23.91
CA ARG A 304 -48.33 32.66 25.14
C ARG A 304 -47.57 33.83 25.72
N ARG A 305 -48.32 34.72 26.36
CA ARG A 305 -47.75 35.80 27.16
C ARG A 305 -47.67 35.35 28.63
N LEU A 306 -46.53 35.62 29.26
CA LEU A 306 -46.37 35.43 30.70
C LEU A 306 -47.14 36.51 31.45
N ARG A 307 -47.84 36.12 32.52
CA ARG A 307 -48.71 37.02 33.30
C ARG A 307 -47.92 38.20 33.88
N VAL A 308 -48.59 39.35 34.03
CA VAL A 308 -48.07 40.51 34.76
C VAL A 308 -49.04 40.92 35.88
N PRO A 309 -48.60 41.04 37.16
CA PRO A 309 -47.35 40.54 37.72
C PRO A 309 -47.43 39.04 38.08
N GLY A 310 -46.28 38.40 38.28
CA GLY A 310 -46.17 37.03 38.78
C GLY A 310 -46.29 35.95 37.70
N GLY A 311 -45.89 36.25 36.47
CA GLY A 311 -45.77 35.28 35.39
C GLY A 311 -44.57 34.34 35.56
N VAL A 312 -43.57 34.73 36.35
CA VAL A 312 -42.37 33.94 36.64
C VAL A 312 -42.21 33.73 38.15
N ASP A 313 -42.05 32.47 38.57
CA ASP A 313 -41.71 32.10 39.96
C ASP A 313 -40.35 31.37 39.97
N ASP A 314 -39.32 32.04 40.48
CA ASP A 314 -37.96 31.50 40.58
C ASP A 314 -37.86 30.30 41.53
N THR A 315 -38.62 30.32 42.64
CA THR A 315 -38.53 29.28 43.68
C THR A 315 -39.23 28.00 43.22
N ALA A 316 -40.41 28.14 42.61
CA ALA A 316 -41.17 27.02 42.08
C ALA A 316 -40.70 26.59 40.68
N ARG A 317 -39.88 27.41 40.00
CA ARG A 317 -39.48 27.26 38.59
C ARG A 317 -40.69 27.11 37.67
N THR A 318 -41.66 28.00 37.84
CA THR A 318 -42.89 27.95 37.05
C THR A 318 -43.09 29.21 36.23
N LEU A 319 -43.70 29.03 35.05
CA LEU A 319 -44.17 30.11 34.19
C LEU A 319 -45.70 30.06 34.11
N GLU A 320 -46.37 31.17 34.41
CA GLU A 320 -47.83 31.31 34.38
C GLU A 320 -48.28 32.24 33.25
N PHE A 321 -49.32 31.83 32.53
CA PHE A 321 -49.83 32.51 31.35
C PHE A 321 -51.08 33.35 31.63
N ASP A 322 -51.30 34.36 30.80
CA ASP A 322 -52.56 35.12 30.75
C ASP A 322 -53.73 34.26 30.26
N THR A 323 -53.45 33.38 29.29
CA THR A 323 -54.44 32.48 28.70
C THR A 323 -53.95 31.03 28.74
N PRO A 324 -54.82 30.05 29.05
CA PRO A 324 -54.41 28.66 29.14
C PRO A 324 -53.91 28.12 27.78
N LEU A 325 -52.97 27.17 27.81
CA LEU A 325 -52.56 26.42 26.63
C LEU A 325 -53.72 25.55 26.12
N PRO A 326 -53.86 25.33 24.80
CA PRO A 326 -54.94 24.53 24.25
C PRO A 326 -54.86 23.08 24.74
N ALA A 327 -56.01 22.47 24.99
CA ALA A 327 -56.10 21.06 25.36
C ALA A 327 -55.63 20.14 24.21
N GLY A 328 -55.02 19.01 24.56
CA GLY A 328 -54.56 18.00 23.60
C GLY A 328 -53.28 18.34 22.80
N MET A 329 -52.80 19.58 22.87
CA MET A 329 -51.67 20.03 22.05
C MET A 329 -50.30 19.52 22.53
N PHE A 330 -50.10 19.49 23.86
CA PHE A 330 -48.90 18.99 24.53
C PHE A 330 -49.37 17.95 25.55
N PRO A 331 -49.25 16.65 25.23
CA PRO A 331 -49.79 15.58 26.06
C PRO A 331 -48.97 15.43 27.34
N THR A 332 -49.68 15.09 28.42
CA THR A 332 -49.11 14.82 29.73
C THR A 332 -49.59 13.46 30.25
N ASP A 333 -48.82 12.85 31.15
CA ASP A 333 -49.26 11.67 31.89
C ASP A 333 -50.27 12.01 33.01
N ALA A 334 -50.64 11.00 33.81
CA ALA A 334 -51.58 11.15 34.92
C ALA A 334 -51.05 12.06 36.04
N GLN A 335 -49.74 12.27 36.12
CA GLN A 335 -49.06 13.16 37.07
C GLN A 335 -48.85 14.56 36.49
N HIS A 336 -49.39 14.84 35.29
CA HIS A 336 -49.21 16.08 34.56
C HIS A 336 -47.78 16.34 34.06
N ALA A 337 -46.92 15.32 34.07
CA ALA A 337 -45.59 15.41 33.48
C ALA A 337 -45.69 15.34 31.96
N THR A 338 -44.86 16.11 31.26
CA THR A 338 -44.78 16.07 29.80
C THR A 338 -44.20 14.74 29.33
N GLN A 339 -44.61 14.28 28.15
CA GLN A 339 -44.04 13.07 27.55
C GLN A 339 -42.56 13.28 27.22
N ALA A 340 -41.68 12.51 27.84
CA ALA A 340 -40.23 12.65 27.69
C ALA A 340 -39.78 12.57 26.23
N GLN A 341 -40.37 11.68 25.42
CA GLN A 341 -40.00 11.49 24.00
C GLN A 341 -40.39 12.67 23.10
N ARG A 342 -41.27 13.57 23.55
CA ARG A 342 -41.65 14.76 22.78
C ARG A 342 -40.69 15.93 23.00
N ASN A 343 -39.90 15.93 24.08
CA ASN A 343 -39.01 17.05 24.43
C ASN A 343 -39.74 18.40 24.41
N THR A 344 -40.89 18.48 25.11
CA THR A 344 -41.65 19.73 25.24
C THR A 344 -40.80 20.81 25.89
N ARG A 345 -40.79 22.00 25.28
CA ARG A 345 -39.91 23.11 25.63
C ARG A 345 -40.60 24.45 25.42
N VAL A 346 -40.10 25.45 26.11
CA VAL A 346 -40.55 26.84 26.02
C VAL A 346 -39.38 27.72 25.58
N ARG A 347 -39.65 28.70 24.73
CA ARG A 347 -38.64 29.60 24.15
C ARG A 347 -39.12 31.05 24.21
N ARG A 348 -38.26 31.99 24.63
CA ARG A 348 -38.56 33.42 24.70
C ARG A 348 -38.45 34.07 23.32
N TRP A 349 -39.32 35.06 23.08
CA TRP A 349 -39.29 35.95 21.93
C TRP A 349 -39.43 37.39 22.42
N ASP A 350 -38.63 38.31 21.86
CA ASP A 350 -38.42 39.65 22.44
C ASP A 350 -39.39 40.71 21.90
N GLN A 351 -40.35 40.29 21.08
CA GLN A 351 -41.42 41.13 20.59
C GLN A 351 -42.38 41.57 21.72
N ALA A 352 -42.67 42.86 21.82
CA ALA A 352 -43.64 43.39 22.79
C ALA A 352 -44.21 44.74 22.31
N GLY A 353 -45.31 45.19 22.93
CA GLY A 353 -45.88 46.52 22.69
C GLY A 353 -46.28 46.82 21.24
N ALA A 354 -46.28 48.11 20.90
CA ALA A 354 -46.71 48.61 19.60
C ALA A 354 -45.60 48.43 18.53
N VAL A 355 -45.83 47.51 17.60
CA VAL A 355 -45.06 47.36 16.35
C VAL A 355 -45.42 48.50 15.41
N ARG A 356 -44.41 49.24 14.93
CA ARG A 356 -44.59 50.45 14.11
C ARG A 356 -44.02 50.30 12.72
N ARG A 357 -44.60 51.03 11.77
CA ARG A 357 -44.02 51.25 10.44
C ARG A 357 -42.87 52.26 10.52
N GLU A 358 -42.07 52.35 9.46
CA GLU A 358 -40.99 53.33 9.33
C GLU A 358 -41.45 54.80 9.50
N ASP A 359 -42.73 55.09 9.17
CA ASP A 359 -43.36 56.40 9.36
C ASP A 359 -43.89 56.68 10.79
N GLY A 360 -43.56 55.82 11.75
CA GLY A 360 -43.97 55.95 13.15
C GLY A 360 -45.39 55.45 13.46
N THR A 361 -46.22 55.15 12.45
CA THR A 361 -47.60 54.69 12.66
C THR A 361 -47.64 53.28 13.26
N VAL A 362 -48.58 53.04 14.19
CA VAL A 362 -48.77 51.70 14.76
C VAL A 362 -49.34 50.77 13.70
N PHE A 363 -48.62 49.67 13.45
CA PHE A 363 -49.03 48.58 12.57
C PHE A 363 -49.86 47.54 13.33
N GLN A 364 -49.38 47.14 14.51
CA GLN A 364 -50.01 46.15 15.37
C GLN A 364 -49.57 46.40 16.82
N ASP A 365 -50.46 46.21 17.79
CA ASP A 365 -50.11 46.29 19.22
C ASP A 365 -50.17 44.89 19.84
N LEU A 366 -49.02 44.41 20.31
CA LEU A 366 -48.88 43.08 20.90
C LEU A 366 -49.30 43.04 22.38
N ASP A 367 -49.43 44.19 23.05
CA ASP A 367 -49.89 44.23 24.45
C ASP A 367 -51.41 44.20 24.59
N ASN A 368 -52.13 44.33 23.47
CA ASN A 368 -53.57 44.19 23.42
C ASN A 368 -53.99 42.78 23.88
N ALA A 369 -55.01 42.68 24.75
CA ALA A 369 -55.51 41.40 25.26
C ALA A 369 -56.01 40.44 24.16
N ALA A 370 -56.37 40.94 22.98
CA ALA A 370 -56.74 40.13 21.80
C ALA A 370 -55.54 39.67 20.96
N SER A 371 -54.31 40.08 21.32
CA SER A 371 -53.09 39.70 20.61
C SER A 371 -52.78 38.21 20.80
N HIS A 372 -52.33 37.57 19.73
CA HIS A 372 -51.79 36.21 19.75
C HIS A 372 -50.25 36.19 19.82
N GLY A 373 -49.63 37.35 20.04
CA GLY A 373 -48.19 37.47 20.21
C GLY A 373 -47.37 37.37 18.93
N THR A 374 -47.98 37.16 17.77
CA THR A 374 -47.31 37.08 16.47
C THR A 374 -47.57 38.34 15.64
N ILE A 375 -46.58 38.75 14.84
CA ILE A 375 -46.66 39.97 14.03
C ILE A 375 -47.05 39.60 12.61
N ARG A 376 -48.06 40.25 12.05
CA ARG A 376 -48.45 40.01 10.64
C ARG A 376 -47.37 40.51 9.69
N ILE A 377 -47.02 39.70 8.69
CA ILE A 377 -46.14 40.14 7.59
C ILE A 377 -46.92 41.14 6.71
N PRO A 378 -46.45 42.39 6.57
CA PRO A 378 -47.19 43.43 5.85
C PRO A 378 -47.13 43.22 4.32
N ALA A 379 -47.80 44.08 3.56
CA ALA A 379 -47.67 44.12 2.11
C ALA A 379 -46.24 44.53 1.69
N ALA A 380 -45.81 44.05 0.53
CA ALA A 380 -44.48 44.36 -0.01
C ALA A 380 -44.22 45.88 -0.05
N GLY A 381 -42.98 46.29 0.25
CA GLY A 381 -42.59 47.70 0.37
C GLY A 381 -42.89 48.35 1.71
N THR A 382 -43.55 47.66 2.65
CA THR A 382 -43.75 48.16 4.02
C THR A 382 -42.64 47.70 4.95
N ARG A 383 -41.97 48.65 5.60
CA ARG A 383 -40.93 48.39 6.60
C ARG A 383 -41.46 48.51 8.01
N LEU A 384 -41.06 47.57 8.88
CA LEU A 384 -41.46 47.55 10.29
C LEU A 384 -40.23 47.67 11.20
N PHE A 385 -40.38 48.44 12.27
CA PHE A 385 -39.38 48.48 13.34
C PHE A 385 -39.49 47.23 14.21
N LEU A 386 -38.33 46.62 14.50
CA LEU A 386 -38.22 45.60 15.55
C LEU A 386 -37.98 46.29 16.90
N GLU A 387 -36.82 46.94 17.03
CA GLU A 387 -36.39 47.76 18.17
C GLU A 387 -35.10 48.50 17.82
N HIS A 388 -34.66 49.46 18.65
CA HIS A 388 -33.34 50.11 18.56
C HIS A 388 -32.95 50.61 17.14
N GLY A 389 -33.92 51.10 16.37
CA GLY A 389 -33.70 51.59 15.00
C GLY A 389 -33.59 50.50 13.92
N VAL A 390 -33.75 49.21 14.26
CA VAL A 390 -33.69 48.09 13.30
C VAL A 390 -35.01 47.97 12.53
N LEU A 391 -34.91 48.00 11.21
CA LEU A 391 -36.03 47.84 10.28
C LEU A 391 -35.92 46.53 9.48
N VAL A 392 -37.06 45.90 9.25
CA VAL A 392 -37.20 44.73 8.38
C VAL A 392 -38.23 44.95 7.28
N GLU A 393 -37.95 44.39 6.11
CA GLU A 393 -38.85 44.38 4.96
C GLU A 393 -38.98 42.95 4.43
N PHE A 394 -40.20 42.48 4.26
CA PHE A 394 -40.49 41.15 3.72
C PHE A 394 -40.88 41.23 2.24
N GLY A 395 -40.38 40.28 1.47
CA GLY A 395 -40.69 40.11 0.06
C GLY A 395 -40.82 38.65 -0.34
N LEU A 396 -41.12 38.44 -1.62
CA LEU A 396 -41.13 37.13 -2.27
C LEU A 396 -40.22 37.16 -3.50
N ALA A 397 -39.64 36.02 -3.86
CA ALA A 397 -38.85 35.85 -5.07
C ALA A 397 -39.66 36.15 -6.35
N ALA A 398 -38.95 36.43 -7.45
CA ALA A 398 -39.56 36.54 -8.77
C ALA A 398 -40.26 35.22 -9.12
N GLY A 399 -41.60 35.25 -9.24
CA GLY A 399 -42.45 34.06 -9.38
C GLY A 399 -43.56 33.94 -8.32
N GLY A 400 -43.47 34.68 -7.22
CA GLY A 400 -44.47 34.67 -6.14
C GLY A 400 -44.37 33.45 -5.22
N GLY A 401 -45.47 33.09 -4.56
CA GLY A 401 -45.57 31.95 -3.64
C GLY A 401 -46.01 32.35 -2.23
N HIS A 402 -45.74 31.47 -1.25
CA HIS A 402 -46.15 31.65 0.14
C HIS A 402 -44.94 31.55 1.08
N PHE A 403 -44.97 32.32 2.17
CA PHE A 403 -44.05 32.14 3.28
C PHE A 403 -44.29 30.78 3.94
N ARG A 404 -43.22 30.09 4.35
CA ARG A 404 -43.31 28.80 5.03
C ARG A 404 -43.00 28.99 6.51
N SER A 405 -43.73 28.29 7.37
CA SER A 405 -43.41 28.26 8.80
C SER A 405 -41.97 27.78 9.01
N GLY A 406 -41.25 28.39 9.95
CA GLY A 406 -39.86 28.03 10.27
C GLY A 406 -38.79 28.70 9.39
N ASP A 407 -39.16 29.31 8.25
CA ASP A 407 -38.25 30.16 7.48
C ASP A 407 -37.72 31.28 8.37
N HIS A 408 -36.40 31.46 8.40
CA HIS A 408 -35.80 32.46 9.26
C HIS A 408 -34.52 33.06 8.70
N TRP A 409 -34.18 34.23 9.23
CA TRP A 409 -32.98 34.99 8.93
C TRP A 409 -32.29 35.38 10.23
N VAL A 410 -30.97 35.45 10.18
CA VAL A 410 -30.13 35.84 11.30
C VAL A 410 -29.18 36.94 10.84
N PHE A 411 -29.05 38.02 11.62
CA PHE A 411 -28.14 39.12 11.31
C PHE A 411 -27.57 39.77 12.59
N ALA A 412 -26.30 40.13 12.54
CA ALA A 412 -25.60 40.75 13.67
C ALA A 412 -25.90 42.25 13.76
N ALA A 413 -26.02 42.77 14.99
CA ALA A 413 -26.00 44.20 15.28
C ALA A 413 -24.80 44.53 16.18
N ARG A 414 -24.14 45.67 15.94
CA ARG A 414 -22.91 46.07 16.62
C ARG A 414 -23.01 47.49 17.16
N THR A 415 -22.65 47.65 18.42
CA THR A 415 -22.77 48.93 19.14
C THR A 415 -21.61 49.85 18.85
N VAL A 416 -20.41 49.28 18.65
CA VAL A 416 -19.15 50.01 18.47
C VAL A 416 -19.19 50.96 17.27
N ASP A 417 -19.94 50.62 16.22
CA ASP A 417 -20.08 51.40 14.99
C ASP A 417 -21.55 51.65 14.61
N ALA A 418 -22.49 51.36 15.52
CA ALA A 418 -23.93 51.46 15.30
C ALA A 418 -24.39 50.77 14.00
N SER A 419 -23.76 49.65 13.61
CA SER A 419 -24.09 48.95 12.37
C SER A 419 -24.99 47.73 12.59
N ILE A 420 -25.70 47.35 11.53
CA ILE A 420 -26.31 46.03 11.40
C ILE A 420 -25.77 45.35 10.15
N GLU A 421 -25.76 44.03 10.17
CA GLU A 421 -25.56 43.24 8.97
C GLU A 421 -26.75 43.41 8.02
N ARG A 422 -26.48 44.01 6.85
CA ARG A 422 -27.48 44.33 5.84
C ARG A 422 -27.81 43.09 5.01
N LEU A 423 -29.06 42.66 5.12
CA LEU A 423 -29.68 41.69 4.22
C LEU A 423 -30.36 42.47 3.09
N ASP A 424 -30.18 42.01 1.86
CA ASP A 424 -30.82 42.57 0.67
C ASP A 424 -31.50 41.45 -0.10
N HIS A 425 -32.83 41.39 0.01
CA HIS A 425 -33.66 40.33 -0.56
C HIS A 425 -33.03 38.95 -0.31
N ALA A 426 -32.58 38.69 0.93
CA ALA A 426 -31.87 37.48 1.26
C ALA A 426 -32.86 36.30 1.36
N PRO A 427 -32.56 35.12 0.80
CA PRO A 427 -33.32 33.91 1.09
C PRO A 427 -33.20 33.55 2.57
N PRO A 428 -34.15 32.77 3.14
CA PRO A 428 -34.02 32.29 4.51
C PRO A 428 -32.73 31.49 4.66
N LEU A 429 -32.03 31.70 5.78
CA LEU A 429 -30.86 30.91 6.17
C LEU A 429 -31.26 29.48 6.62
N GLY A 430 -32.54 29.30 6.95
CA GLY A 430 -33.06 28.19 7.74
C GLY A 430 -33.09 26.82 7.07
N ILE A 431 -34.18 26.08 7.30
CA ILE A 431 -34.23 24.65 7.00
C ILE A 431 -34.39 24.45 5.48
N HIS A 432 -33.30 24.07 4.83
CA HIS A 432 -33.30 23.65 3.43
C HIS A 432 -33.62 22.16 3.34
N HIS A 433 -34.76 21.85 2.74
CA HIS A 433 -35.21 20.49 2.48
C HIS A 433 -34.74 20.03 1.10
N HIS A 434 -34.28 18.80 1.04
CA HIS A 434 -33.81 18.11 -0.15
C HIS A 434 -34.64 16.85 -0.37
N TYR A 435 -34.99 16.57 -1.63
CA TYR A 435 -35.99 15.56 -1.94
C TYR A 435 -35.48 14.57 -2.98
N ALA A 436 -35.81 13.28 -2.81
CA ALA A 436 -35.57 12.27 -3.82
C ALA A 436 -36.73 11.28 -3.94
N ARG A 437 -36.99 10.80 -5.15
CA ARG A 437 -37.99 9.77 -5.44
C ARG A 437 -37.43 8.41 -5.01
N LEU A 438 -38.19 7.67 -4.21
CA LEU A 438 -37.78 6.33 -3.75
C LEU A 438 -38.49 5.23 -4.53
N ALA A 439 -39.82 5.31 -4.66
CA ALA A 439 -40.60 4.31 -5.39
C ALA A 439 -41.95 4.87 -5.84
N VAL A 440 -42.53 4.29 -6.88
CA VAL A 440 -43.94 4.46 -7.20
C VAL A 440 -44.70 3.24 -6.69
N VAL A 441 -45.66 3.44 -5.78
CA VAL A 441 -46.44 2.37 -5.18
C VAL A 441 -47.87 2.34 -5.75
N THR A 442 -48.39 1.13 -5.95
CA THR A 442 -49.77 0.85 -6.31
C THR A 442 -50.35 -0.09 -5.25
N PHE A 443 -51.14 0.43 -4.33
CA PHE A 443 -51.70 -0.40 -3.26
C PHE A 443 -52.70 -1.43 -3.82
N PRO A 444 -52.80 -2.64 -3.22
CA PRO A 444 -52.25 -3.03 -1.91
C PRO A 444 -50.84 -3.65 -1.90
N SER A 445 -50.21 -3.94 -3.06
CA SER A 445 -48.94 -4.71 -3.08
C SER A 445 -48.09 -4.56 -4.35
N GLY A 446 -48.05 -3.39 -4.98
CA GLY A 446 -47.17 -3.11 -6.13
C GLY A 446 -46.21 -1.96 -5.84
N GLU A 447 -44.95 -2.09 -6.26
CA GLU A 447 -43.94 -1.05 -6.21
C GLU A 447 -43.01 -1.07 -7.43
N ASP A 448 -42.66 0.11 -7.93
CA ASP A 448 -41.59 0.34 -8.91
C ASP A 448 -40.47 1.12 -8.20
N ASP A 449 -39.25 0.58 -8.16
CA ASP A 449 -38.10 1.21 -7.50
C ASP A 449 -37.55 2.37 -8.35
N CYS A 450 -37.52 3.57 -7.78
CA CYS A 450 -37.02 4.78 -8.45
C CYS A 450 -35.58 5.13 -8.02
N ARG A 451 -34.97 4.38 -7.10
CA ARG A 451 -33.65 4.71 -6.54
C ARG A 451 -32.54 4.46 -7.54
N THR A 452 -31.57 5.37 -7.60
CA THR A 452 -30.35 5.17 -8.39
C THR A 452 -29.25 4.56 -7.51
N LEU A 453 -28.79 3.36 -7.84
CA LEU A 453 -27.70 2.69 -7.11
C LEU A 453 -26.32 3.16 -7.63
N TRP A 454 -25.43 3.56 -6.72
CA TRP A 454 -24.07 4.06 -7.02
C TRP A 454 -22.95 3.17 -6.44
N PRO A 455 -21.85 2.92 -7.16
CA PRO A 455 -21.61 3.31 -8.56
C PRO A 455 -22.59 2.61 -9.50
N PRO A 456 -22.94 3.17 -10.66
CA PRO A 456 -23.77 2.47 -11.63
C PRO A 456 -23.15 1.08 -11.91
N LEU A 457 -23.99 0.03 -11.92
CA LEU A 457 -23.53 -1.26 -12.46
C LEU A 457 -23.19 -0.96 -13.91
N HIS A 458 -21.96 -1.25 -14.32
CA HIS A 458 -21.55 -1.13 -15.71
C HIS A 458 -22.28 -2.19 -16.53
N GLU A 459 -23.54 -1.93 -16.88
CA GLU A 459 -24.17 -2.46 -18.07
C GLU A 459 -23.88 -1.48 -19.22
N GLY A 460 -22.66 -1.55 -19.75
CA GLY A 460 -22.24 -0.80 -20.94
C GLY A 460 -21.88 0.68 -20.70
N GLU A 461 -20.87 1.12 -21.45
CA GLU A 461 -20.45 2.51 -21.68
C GLU A 461 -19.95 3.30 -20.46
N GLY A 462 -18.80 2.91 -19.92
CA GLY A 462 -17.89 3.88 -19.30
C GLY A 462 -17.21 4.71 -20.41
N CYS A 463 -17.21 6.04 -20.31
CA CYS A 463 -16.62 6.98 -21.29
C CYS A 463 -15.08 6.83 -21.52
N ASP A 464 -14.44 5.81 -20.92
CA ASP A 464 -13.04 5.42 -21.15
C ASP A 464 -12.90 4.30 -22.20
N CYS A 465 -14.02 3.65 -22.55
CA CYS A 465 -14.10 2.52 -23.46
C CYS A 465 -14.58 2.98 -24.84
N SER A 466 -13.77 2.78 -25.88
CA SER A 466 -14.16 3.07 -27.27
C SER A 466 -15.15 2.03 -27.80
N VAL A 467 -14.99 0.76 -27.38
CA VAL A 467 -15.92 -0.33 -27.71
C VAL A 467 -16.07 -1.25 -26.49
N CYS A 468 -17.30 -1.61 -26.14
CA CYS A 468 -17.59 -2.58 -25.08
C CYS A 468 -18.05 -3.91 -25.70
N VAL A 469 -17.55 -5.03 -25.17
CA VAL A 469 -17.89 -6.38 -25.63
C VAL A 469 -18.36 -7.22 -24.45
N SER A 470 -19.60 -7.72 -24.50
CA SER A 470 -20.12 -8.69 -23.53
C SER A 470 -19.77 -10.13 -23.94
N ALA A 471 -19.66 -11.03 -22.96
CA ALA A 471 -19.40 -12.45 -23.22
C ALA A 471 -20.49 -13.07 -24.11
N GLU A 472 -21.76 -12.75 -23.87
CA GLU A 472 -22.89 -13.22 -24.68
C GLU A 472 -22.81 -12.70 -26.13
N GLY A 473 -22.52 -11.41 -26.32
CA GLY A 473 -22.36 -10.81 -27.65
C GLY A 473 -21.20 -11.42 -28.43
N HIS A 474 -20.08 -11.72 -27.76
CA HIS A 474 -18.95 -12.39 -28.38
C HIS A 474 -19.27 -13.84 -28.76
N ASN A 475 -19.81 -14.62 -27.82
CA ASN A 475 -20.02 -16.06 -28.01
C ASN A 475 -21.14 -16.38 -29.02
N SER A 476 -22.11 -15.48 -29.19
CA SER A 476 -23.14 -15.57 -30.23
C SER A 476 -22.64 -15.11 -31.62
N GLY A 477 -21.48 -14.46 -31.69
CA GLY A 477 -20.93 -13.86 -32.90
C GLY A 477 -21.53 -12.48 -33.27
N ALA A 478 -22.45 -11.96 -32.45
CA ALA A 478 -23.13 -10.69 -32.71
C ALA A 478 -22.21 -9.46 -32.58
N ALA A 479 -21.30 -9.48 -31.59
CA ALA A 479 -20.30 -8.44 -31.36
C ALA A 479 -19.05 -9.09 -30.76
N THR A 480 -18.09 -9.46 -31.60
CA THR A 480 -16.90 -10.20 -31.17
C THR A 480 -15.75 -9.27 -30.76
N ILE A 481 -14.85 -9.76 -29.90
CA ILE A 481 -13.62 -9.03 -29.54
C ILE A 481 -12.80 -8.69 -30.78
N GLN A 482 -12.70 -9.58 -31.77
CA GLN A 482 -11.98 -9.31 -33.02
C GLN A 482 -12.63 -8.16 -33.82
N GLN A 483 -13.96 -8.14 -33.93
CA GLN A 483 -14.68 -7.03 -34.57
C GLN A 483 -14.42 -5.70 -33.84
N ALA A 484 -14.39 -5.72 -32.49
CA ALA A 484 -14.06 -4.54 -31.70
C ALA A 484 -12.62 -4.05 -31.95
N ILE A 485 -11.64 -4.95 -31.94
CA ILE A 485 -10.24 -4.64 -32.28
C ILE A 485 -10.14 -4.01 -33.66
N ASP A 486 -10.74 -4.66 -34.67
CA ASP A 486 -10.66 -4.19 -36.06
C ASP A 486 -11.32 -2.82 -36.27
N SER A 487 -12.31 -2.46 -35.46
CA SER A 487 -12.99 -1.17 -35.55
C SER A 487 -12.16 0.02 -35.06
N ILE A 488 -11.19 -0.19 -34.14
CA ILE A 488 -10.44 0.91 -33.50
C ILE A 488 -8.92 0.82 -33.64
N LYS A 489 -8.35 -0.30 -34.11
CA LYS A 489 -6.88 -0.50 -34.16
C LYS A 489 -6.10 0.59 -34.92
N ASP A 490 -6.73 1.24 -35.90
CA ASP A 490 -6.09 2.26 -36.75
C ASP A 490 -6.08 3.67 -36.11
N HIS A 491 -7.02 3.95 -35.19
CA HIS A 491 -7.18 5.27 -34.55
C HIS A 491 -6.83 5.27 -33.06
N GLY A 492 -6.70 4.08 -32.46
CA GLY A 492 -6.48 3.88 -31.03
C GLY A 492 -7.78 3.91 -30.22
N GLY A 493 -7.69 3.50 -28.95
CA GLY A 493 -8.82 3.42 -28.05
C GLY A 493 -8.79 2.19 -27.14
N THR A 494 -9.85 2.01 -26.35
CA THR A 494 -9.96 0.92 -25.38
C THR A 494 -11.10 -0.03 -25.75
N VAL A 495 -10.81 -1.32 -25.88
CA VAL A 495 -11.80 -2.41 -25.91
C VAL A 495 -12.03 -2.88 -24.48
N CYS A 496 -13.23 -2.66 -23.95
CA CYS A 496 -13.61 -3.10 -22.62
C CYS A 496 -14.41 -4.39 -22.67
N LEU A 497 -13.93 -5.40 -21.96
CA LEU A 497 -14.56 -6.71 -21.86
C LEU A 497 -15.40 -6.77 -20.59
N GLY A 498 -16.66 -7.18 -20.73
CA GLY A 498 -17.53 -7.44 -19.59
C GLY A 498 -17.08 -8.65 -18.75
N ILE A 499 -17.83 -8.92 -17.68
CA ILE A 499 -17.71 -10.16 -16.93
C ILE A 499 -18.22 -11.34 -17.77
N GLY A 500 -17.61 -12.52 -17.59
CA GLY A 500 -18.03 -13.77 -18.23
C GLY A 500 -16.91 -14.49 -18.99
N GLU A 501 -17.27 -15.65 -19.54
CA GLU A 501 -16.38 -16.49 -20.34
C GLU A 501 -16.51 -16.13 -21.84
N PHE A 502 -15.39 -15.77 -22.47
CA PHE A 502 -15.27 -15.47 -23.90
C PHE A 502 -14.57 -16.63 -24.60
N ARG A 503 -15.29 -17.37 -25.44
CA ARG A 503 -14.76 -18.53 -26.16
C ARG A 503 -14.07 -18.10 -27.44
N ILE A 504 -12.74 -18.10 -27.40
CA ILE A 504 -11.88 -17.67 -28.50
C ILE A 504 -11.72 -18.83 -29.50
N ALA A 505 -12.47 -18.77 -30.60
CA ALA A 505 -12.45 -19.81 -31.65
C ALA A 505 -11.15 -19.79 -32.50
N ALA A 506 -10.55 -18.61 -32.66
CA ALA A 506 -9.30 -18.38 -33.37
C ALA A 506 -8.52 -17.25 -32.68
N PRO A 507 -7.17 -17.20 -32.79
CA PRO A 507 -6.36 -16.19 -32.11
C PRO A 507 -6.83 -14.75 -32.39
N LEU A 508 -6.95 -13.93 -31.35
CA LEU A 508 -7.22 -12.50 -31.46
C LEU A 508 -6.01 -11.82 -32.11
N THR A 509 -6.19 -11.39 -33.35
CA THR A 509 -5.12 -10.84 -34.18
C THR A 509 -5.09 -9.33 -34.03
N ILE A 510 -4.03 -8.81 -33.41
CA ILE A 510 -3.78 -7.39 -33.22
C ILE A 510 -2.56 -7.04 -34.07
N SER A 511 -2.80 -6.62 -35.31
CA SER A 511 -1.72 -6.33 -36.26
C SER A 511 -1.74 -4.87 -36.68
N GLY A 512 -0.56 -4.21 -36.63
CA GLY A 512 -0.42 -2.82 -37.06
C GLY A 512 -1.08 -1.79 -36.13
N ALA A 513 -1.54 -2.19 -34.94
CA ALA A 513 -2.34 -1.36 -34.07
C ALA A 513 -1.53 -0.24 -33.41
N ARG A 514 -2.17 0.91 -33.18
CA ARG A 514 -1.58 2.07 -32.50
C ARG A 514 -2.45 2.51 -31.33
N SER A 515 -1.87 2.61 -30.13
CA SER A 515 -2.57 3.08 -28.92
C SER A 515 -3.85 2.28 -28.62
N LEU A 516 -3.77 0.94 -28.64
CA LEU A 516 -4.89 0.04 -28.40
C LEU A 516 -4.79 -0.60 -27.02
N ARG A 517 -5.81 -0.41 -26.18
CA ARG A 517 -5.93 -1.08 -24.88
C ARG A 517 -7.05 -2.13 -24.92
N ILE A 518 -6.82 -3.30 -24.35
CA ILE A 518 -7.86 -4.30 -24.06
C ILE A 518 -7.91 -4.48 -22.55
N ARG A 519 -9.07 -4.19 -21.96
CA ARG A 519 -9.27 -4.17 -20.51
C ARG A 519 -10.44 -5.06 -20.10
N GLY A 520 -10.22 -5.96 -19.15
CA GLY A 520 -11.29 -6.76 -18.53
C GLY A 520 -11.64 -6.32 -17.12
N GLN A 521 -12.29 -7.23 -16.39
CA GLN A 521 -12.74 -7.09 -14.99
C GLN A 521 -11.98 -8.05 -14.05
N GLY A 522 -10.70 -8.27 -14.33
CA GLY A 522 -9.79 -9.16 -13.60
C GLY A 522 -10.12 -10.64 -13.82
N TRP A 523 -10.25 -11.39 -12.72
CA TRP A 523 -10.59 -12.82 -12.73
C TRP A 523 -11.98 -13.12 -13.29
N ALA A 524 -12.88 -12.14 -13.30
CA ALA A 524 -14.24 -12.30 -13.81
C ALA A 524 -14.33 -12.25 -15.35
N THR A 525 -13.30 -11.76 -16.04
CA THR A 525 -13.21 -11.78 -17.50
C THR A 525 -12.28 -12.92 -17.92
N LEU A 526 -12.86 -14.00 -18.44
CA LEU A 526 -12.16 -15.25 -18.74
C LEU A 526 -12.13 -15.52 -20.25
N LEU A 527 -10.96 -15.47 -20.88
CA LEU A 527 -10.79 -15.83 -22.29
C LEU A 527 -10.31 -17.28 -22.38
N THR A 528 -11.11 -18.14 -23.01
CA THR A 528 -10.82 -19.58 -23.14
C THR A 528 -10.61 -19.96 -24.60
N GLY A 529 -9.48 -20.61 -24.92
CA GLY A 529 -9.19 -21.07 -26.27
C GLY A 529 -10.04 -22.30 -26.62
N ALA A 530 -10.77 -22.26 -27.73
CA ALA A 530 -11.59 -23.38 -28.19
C ALA A 530 -10.77 -24.54 -28.78
N ALA A 531 -9.52 -24.27 -29.19
CA ALA A 531 -8.58 -25.22 -29.75
C ALA A 531 -7.13 -24.88 -29.32
N PRO A 532 -6.19 -25.83 -29.41
CA PRO A 532 -4.77 -25.55 -29.17
C PRO A 532 -4.21 -24.45 -30.07
N GLY A 533 -3.52 -23.48 -29.49
CA GLY A 533 -3.01 -22.30 -30.19
C GLY A 533 -2.86 -21.07 -29.29
N SER A 534 -2.40 -19.97 -29.88
CA SER A 534 -2.33 -18.67 -29.19
C SER A 534 -3.72 -18.08 -28.99
N LEU A 535 -3.93 -17.39 -27.87
CA LEU A 535 -5.12 -16.58 -27.66
C LEU A 535 -4.96 -15.17 -28.24
N PHE A 536 -3.78 -14.59 -28.09
CA PHE A 536 -3.43 -13.28 -28.65
C PHE A 536 -2.23 -13.42 -29.59
N ASP A 537 -2.35 -12.82 -30.77
CA ASP A 537 -1.24 -12.63 -31.72
C ASP A 537 -1.08 -11.13 -32.00
N ILE A 538 -0.12 -10.52 -31.29
CA ILE A 538 0.18 -9.09 -31.36
C ILE A 538 1.39 -8.91 -32.28
N SER A 539 1.22 -8.18 -33.38
CA SER A 539 2.27 -8.03 -34.40
C SER A 539 2.39 -6.61 -34.93
N ALA A 540 3.62 -6.10 -35.06
CA ALA A 540 3.90 -4.79 -35.68
C ALA A 540 3.12 -3.62 -35.05
N CYS A 541 3.03 -3.59 -33.72
CA CYS A 541 2.19 -2.65 -32.97
C CYS A 541 2.99 -1.60 -32.18
N THR A 542 2.35 -0.48 -31.85
CA THR A 542 2.91 0.57 -30.98
C THR A 542 1.88 1.01 -29.93
N GLY A 543 2.20 0.92 -28.64
CA GLY A 543 1.32 1.31 -27.54
C GLY A 543 0.13 0.36 -27.39
N VAL A 544 0.39 -0.93 -27.20
CA VAL A 544 -0.67 -1.94 -26.94
C VAL A 544 -0.67 -2.31 -25.48
N ALA A 545 -1.84 -2.33 -24.84
CA ALA A 545 -2.00 -2.70 -23.43
C ALA A 545 -3.02 -3.82 -23.25
N LEU A 546 -2.69 -4.86 -22.48
CA LEU A 546 -3.59 -5.88 -21.98
C LEU A 546 -3.71 -5.74 -20.46
N GLU A 547 -4.91 -5.52 -19.95
CA GLU A 547 -5.13 -5.17 -18.54
C GLU A 547 -6.30 -5.96 -17.92
N ASN A 548 -6.13 -6.42 -16.69
CA ASN A 548 -7.22 -6.94 -15.84
C ASN A 548 -8.05 -8.07 -16.52
N LEU A 549 -7.42 -9.15 -16.96
CA LEU A 549 -8.14 -10.28 -17.58
C LEU A 549 -7.44 -11.61 -17.31
N SER A 550 -8.16 -12.72 -17.55
CA SER A 550 -7.61 -14.07 -17.46
C SER A 550 -7.64 -14.76 -18.82
N ALA A 551 -6.52 -15.35 -19.24
CA ALA A 551 -6.33 -16.00 -20.54
C ALA A 551 -5.91 -17.47 -20.37
N LEU A 552 -6.76 -18.40 -20.82
CA LEU A 552 -6.57 -19.84 -20.72
C LEU A 552 -6.42 -20.44 -22.11
N GLY A 553 -5.19 -20.84 -22.44
CA GLY A 553 -4.84 -21.47 -23.71
C GLY A 553 -4.22 -22.85 -23.52
N SER A 554 -4.14 -23.60 -24.61
CA SER A 554 -3.39 -24.85 -24.66
C SER A 554 -2.38 -24.83 -25.81
N GLY A 555 -1.19 -25.38 -25.57
CA GLY A 555 -0.17 -25.54 -26.59
C GLY A 555 -0.56 -26.61 -27.60
N GLY A 556 -0.06 -26.51 -28.83
CA GLY A 556 -0.24 -27.56 -29.84
C GLY A 556 0.42 -28.88 -29.45
N ASN A 557 0.09 -29.97 -30.16
CA ASN A 557 0.64 -31.31 -29.90
C ASN A 557 2.16 -31.42 -30.10
N SER A 558 2.79 -30.44 -30.74
CA SER A 558 4.23 -30.34 -30.95
C SER A 558 4.66 -28.87 -31.09
N GLY A 559 5.95 -28.60 -30.87
CA GLY A 559 6.52 -27.26 -30.98
C GLY A 559 6.29 -26.39 -29.74
N THR A 560 6.41 -25.08 -29.88
CA THR A 560 6.26 -24.10 -28.80
C THR A 560 5.13 -23.15 -29.15
N THR A 561 4.18 -22.95 -28.23
CA THR A 561 3.00 -22.11 -28.44
C THR A 561 2.84 -21.17 -27.26
N ALA A 562 2.78 -19.86 -27.49
CA ALA A 562 2.46 -18.90 -26.44
C ALA A 562 0.97 -18.64 -26.34
N VAL A 563 0.45 -18.46 -25.14
CA VAL A 563 -0.92 -17.98 -24.93
C VAL A 563 -1.04 -16.54 -25.43
N ILE A 564 -0.05 -15.70 -25.11
CA ILE A 564 0.08 -14.34 -25.63
C ILE A 564 1.37 -14.27 -26.44
N ALA A 565 1.27 -14.16 -27.76
CA ALA A 565 2.43 -13.97 -28.64
C ALA A 565 2.55 -12.49 -29.04
N ALA A 566 3.74 -11.92 -28.85
CA ALA A 566 4.06 -10.56 -29.28
C ALA A 566 5.29 -10.55 -30.20
N HIS A 567 5.16 -9.89 -31.35
CA HIS A 567 6.18 -9.82 -32.39
C HIS A 567 6.32 -8.38 -32.91
N ASN A 568 7.53 -7.82 -32.90
CA ASN A 568 7.78 -6.46 -33.40
C ASN A 568 6.89 -5.41 -32.72
N VAL A 569 7.07 -5.21 -31.42
CA VAL A 569 6.24 -4.32 -30.60
C VAL A 569 7.06 -3.19 -29.97
N VAL A 570 6.41 -2.03 -29.82
CA VAL A 570 6.93 -0.88 -29.09
C VAL A 570 5.89 -0.47 -28.03
N ASP A 571 6.32 -0.22 -26.79
CA ASP A 571 5.45 0.15 -25.67
C ASP A 571 4.30 -0.86 -25.47
N LEU A 572 4.63 -2.15 -25.42
CA LEU A 572 3.70 -3.20 -25.05
C LEU A 572 3.57 -3.24 -23.52
N ARG A 573 2.35 -3.19 -23.00
CA ARG A 573 2.07 -3.40 -21.57
C ARG A 573 1.17 -4.60 -21.37
N ILE A 574 1.56 -5.50 -20.47
CA ILE A 574 0.73 -6.59 -19.97
C ILE A 574 0.73 -6.45 -18.45
N GLU A 575 -0.42 -6.08 -17.90
CA GLU A 575 -0.55 -5.69 -16.50
C GLU A 575 -1.75 -6.35 -15.85
N HIS A 576 -1.59 -6.93 -14.66
CA HIS A 576 -2.70 -7.60 -13.96
C HIS A 576 -3.41 -8.66 -14.82
N VAL A 577 -2.64 -9.44 -15.59
CA VAL A 577 -3.15 -10.51 -16.46
C VAL A 577 -2.82 -11.88 -15.86
N ASN A 578 -3.82 -12.74 -15.73
CA ASN A 578 -3.61 -14.14 -15.36
C ASN A 578 -3.51 -14.98 -16.63
N VAL A 579 -2.45 -15.76 -16.77
CA VAL A 579 -2.22 -16.62 -17.94
C VAL A 579 -2.08 -18.07 -17.49
N LEU A 580 -2.87 -18.96 -18.07
CA LEU A 580 -2.72 -20.40 -17.90
C LEU A 580 -2.53 -21.03 -19.28
N GLY A 581 -1.32 -21.52 -19.54
CA GLY A 581 -0.95 -22.25 -20.74
C GLY A 581 -0.75 -23.73 -20.44
N VAL A 582 -1.67 -24.59 -20.89
CA VAL A 582 -1.57 -26.04 -20.69
C VAL A 582 -0.79 -26.68 -21.85
N ALA A 583 0.25 -27.45 -21.57
CA ALA A 583 0.94 -28.24 -22.59
C ALA A 583 0.10 -29.47 -22.99
N VAL A 584 0.11 -29.83 -24.27
CA VAL A 584 -0.59 -31.00 -24.81
C VAL A 584 0.39 -31.85 -25.62
N GLY A 585 0.38 -33.16 -25.42
CA GLY A 585 1.34 -34.07 -26.08
C GLY A 585 2.78 -33.72 -25.73
N ASP A 586 3.63 -33.62 -26.75
CA ASP A 586 5.05 -33.24 -26.62
C ASP A 586 5.29 -31.73 -26.83
N GLY A 587 4.22 -30.93 -26.91
CA GLY A 587 4.29 -29.48 -27.07
C GLY A 587 4.72 -28.74 -25.80
N THR A 588 5.27 -27.55 -25.97
CA THR A 588 5.64 -26.65 -24.86
C THR A 588 4.73 -25.42 -24.87
N SER A 589 4.03 -25.17 -23.76
CA SER A 589 3.26 -23.94 -23.58
C SER A 589 4.15 -22.80 -23.06
N VAL A 590 3.96 -21.62 -23.62
CA VAL A 590 4.57 -20.38 -23.12
C VAL A 590 3.45 -19.48 -22.64
N GLY A 591 3.60 -18.82 -21.49
CA GLY A 591 2.62 -17.83 -21.05
C GLY A 591 2.63 -16.62 -21.98
N ILE A 592 3.74 -15.90 -21.98
CA ILE A 592 3.98 -14.73 -22.83
C ILE A 592 5.24 -14.96 -23.67
N GLY A 593 5.08 -14.89 -24.98
CA GLY A 593 6.15 -15.10 -25.92
C GLY A 593 6.53 -13.82 -26.66
N LEU A 594 7.82 -13.49 -26.68
CA LEU A 594 8.37 -12.31 -27.34
C LEU A 594 9.23 -12.71 -28.55
N SER A 595 9.16 -11.98 -29.65
CA SER A 595 9.99 -12.22 -30.83
C SER A 595 10.16 -10.95 -31.68
N GLY A 596 11.13 -10.95 -32.60
CA GLY A 596 11.43 -9.79 -33.43
C GLY A 596 12.08 -8.69 -32.60
N PHE A 597 11.46 -7.51 -32.47
CA PHE A 597 11.84 -6.51 -31.47
C PHE A 597 10.74 -6.29 -30.41
N ALA A 598 11.15 -6.03 -29.18
CA ALA A 598 10.28 -5.62 -28.08
C ALA A 598 10.90 -4.41 -27.36
N LEU A 599 10.49 -3.21 -27.76
CA LEU A 599 11.04 -1.95 -27.26
C LEU A 599 10.10 -1.35 -26.20
N ALA A 600 10.61 -0.94 -25.05
CA ALA A 600 9.86 -0.43 -23.91
C ALA A 600 8.70 -1.35 -23.48
N ALA A 601 8.86 -2.67 -23.63
CA ALA A 601 7.84 -3.63 -23.22
C ALA A 601 7.87 -3.85 -21.71
N ALA A 602 6.69 -3.96 -21.09
CA ALA A 602 6.52 -4.20 -19.67
C ALA A 602 5.53 -5.33 -19.41
N VAL A 603 5.93 -6.29 -18.56
CA VAL A 603 5.08 -7.34 -18.01
C VAL A 603 5.10 -7.21 -16.49
N CYS A 604 4.00 -6.74 -15.92
CA CYS A 604 3.93 -6.39 -14.50
C CYS A 604 2.70 -7.01 -13.83
N ASP A 605 2.82 -7.37 -12.55
CA ASP A 605 1.69 -7.81 -11.71
C ASP A 605 0.87 -8.98 -12.30
N CYS A 606 1.52 -9.85 -13.09
CA CYS A 606 0.85 -10.98 -13.74
C CYS A 606 1.05 -12.29 -12.96
N ALA A 607 0.08 -13.20 -13.08
CA ALA A 607 0.20 -14.57 -12.62
C ALA A 607 0.22 -15.53 -13.83
N ILE A 608 1.35 -16.20 -14.06
CA ILE A 608 1.59 -17.01 -15.26
C ILE A 608 1.88 -18.45 -14.86
N VAL A 609 1.07 -19.37 -15.39
CA VAL A 609 1.22 -20.81 -15.23
C VAL A 609 1.41 -21.45 -16.60
N ALA A 610 2.59 -22.00 -16.89
CA ALA A 610 2.93 -22.58 -18.19
C ALA A 610 4.14 -23.52 -18.12
N GLU A 611 4.55 -24.18 -19.20
CA GLU A 611 5.86 -24.84 -19.24
C GLU A 611 6.99 -23.80 -19.21
N ARG A 612 6.83 -22.69 -19.94
CA ARG A 612 7.70 -21.52 -19.86
C ARG A 612 6.89 -20.25 -19.57
N GLY A 613 7.30 -19.46 -18.59
CA GLY A 613 6.56 -18.25 -18.21
C GLY A 613 6.62 -17.17 -19.28
N ILE A 614 7.78 -16.52 -19.38
CA ILE A 614 8.09 -15.50 -20.39
C ILE A 614 9.31 -15.97 -21.18
N ALA A 615 9.19 -16.08 -22.51
CA ALA A 615 10.26 -16.63 -23.32
C ALA A 615 10.37 -16.00 -24.71
N THR A 616 11.57 -16.07 -25.29
CA THR A 616 11.77 -15.83 -26.72
C THR A 616 11.04 -16.92 -27.53
N LEU A 617 10.26 -16.50 -28.53
CA LEU A 617 9.55 -17.39 -29.47
C LEU A 617 10.26 -17.46 -30.82
N ALA A 618 10.22 -18.65 -31.42
CA ALA A 618 10.55 -18.84 -32.83
C ALA A 618 9.28 -18.72 -33.69
N ARG A 619 9.29 -17.83 -34.69
CA ARG A 619 8.20 -17.66 -35.67
C ARG A 619 8.76 -17.83 -37.08
N GLU A 620 8.21 -18.75 -37.86
CA GLU A 620 8.45 -18.91 -39.32
C GLU A 620 9.93 -18.78 -39.78
N ARG A 621 10.84 -19.50 -39.09
CA ARG A 621 12.32 -19.52 -39.27
C ARG A 621 13.12 -18.35 -38.64
N GLN A 622 12.48 -17.37 -38.02
CA GLN A 622 13.16 -16.32 -37.25
C GLN A 622 12.97 -16.58 -35.75
N SER A 623 14.07 -16.85 -35.04
CA SER A 623 14.07 -17.12 -33.61
C SER A 623 14.57 -15.95 -32.76
N GLN A 624 14.76 -14.77 -33.36
CA GLN A 624 15.52 -13.69 -32.74
C GLN A 624 14.63 -12.72 -31.97
N LEU A 625 15.11 -12.21 -30.83
CA LEU A 625 14.51 -11.14 -30.05
C LEU A 625 15.52 -10.02 -29.82
N LEU A 626 15.21 -8.79 -30.22
CA LEU A 626 15.89 -7.58 -29.76
C LEU A 626 15.01 -6.92 -28.70
N SER A 627 15.41 -7.02 -27.44
CA SER A 627 14.73 -6.30 -26.35
C SER A 627 15.40 -4.95 -26.10
N ALA A 628 14.61 -3.92 -25.84
CA ALA A 628 15.13 -2.65 -25.35
C ALA A 628 14.24 -2.06 -24.26
N GLU A 629 14.81 -1.57 -23.15
CA GLU A 629 14.03 -1.04 -22.02
C GLU A 629 12.93 -2.02 -21.54
N LEU A 630 13.27 -3.32 -21.48
CA LEU A 630 12.35 -4.39 -21.11
C LEU A 630 12.23 -4.50 -19.59
N ARG A 631 10.99 -4.56 -19.09
CA ARG A 631 10.68 -4.71 -17.66
C ARG A 631 9.80 -5.92 -17.42
N ILE A 632 10.24 -6.79 -16.52
CA ILE A 632 9.47 -7.94 -16.04
C ILE A 632 9.51 -7.86 -14.52
N THR A 633 8.45 -7.31 -13.92
CA THR A 633 8.44 -7.02 -12.48
C THR A 633 7.19 -7.54 -11.78
N ASP A 634 7.33 -7.92 -10.51
CA ASP A 634 6.19 -8.22 -9.64
C ASP A 634 5.28 -9.36 -10.15
N ASN A 635 5.84 -10.31 -10.91
CA ASN A 635 5.08 -11.43 -11.47
C ASN A 635 5.19 -12.70 -10.61
N ILE A 636 4.14 -13.52 -10.63
CA ILE A 636 4.14 -14.89 -10.11
C ILE A 636 4.24 -15.85 -11.29
N LEU A 637 5.32 -16.63 -11.35
CA LEU A 637 5.65 -17.54 -12.45
C LEU A 637 5.67 -18.98 -11.92
N LEU A 638 4.60 -19.74 -12.17
CA LEU A 638 4.51 -21.17 -11.85
C LEU A 638 4.85 -21.97 -13.12
N CYS A 639 6.11 -22.41 -13.26
CA CYS A 639 6.58 -22.90 -14.55
C CYS A 639 7.19 -24.30 -14.50
N GLY A 640 6.81 -25.17 -15.44
CA GLY A 640 7.30 -26.56 -15.52
C GLY A 640 8.77 -26.68 -15.94
N GLN A 641 9.24 -25.82 -16.84
CA GLN A 641 10.61 -25.83 -17.38
C GLN A 641 11.41 -24.62 -16.95
N ARG A 642 10.97 -23.41 -17.34
CA ARG A 642 11.69 -22.15 -17.14
C ARG A 642 10.75 -20.99 -16.83
N ALA A 643 11.08 -20.15 -15.86
CA ALA A 643 10.25 -18.98 -15.55
C ALA A 643 10.47 -17.89 -16.61
N ILE A 644 11.72 -17.50 -16.84
CA ILE A 644 12.13 -16.51 -17.84
C ILE A 644 13.25 -17.10 -18.70
N SER A 645 13.09 -17.05 -20.03
CA SER A 645 14.05 -17.64 -20.98
C SER A 645 14.40 -16.68 -22.11
N PHE A 646 15.55 -16.03 -21.98
CA PHE A 646 16.24 -15.26 -23.00
C PHE A 646 17.54 -15.97 -23.36
N ASP A 647 17.43 -16.94 -24.27
CA ASP A 647 18.56 -17.74 -24.72
C ASP A 647 19.34 -17.05 -25.85
N ALA A 648 20.26 -17.79 -26.49
CA ALA A 648 21.22 -17.31 -27.47
C ALA A 648 20.60 -16.64 -28.72
N THR A 649 19.28 -16.60 -28.84
CA THR A 649 18.63 -15.83 -29.92
C THR A 649 18.15 -14.45 -29.46
N THR A 650 18.56 -13.99 -28.27
CA THR A 650 18.15 -12.70 -27.71
C THR A 650 19.31 -11.70 -27.67
N LEU A 651 19.04 -10.45 -28.06
CA LEU A 651 19.92 -9.30 -27.91
C LEU A 651 19.24 -8.25 -27.01
N HIS A 652 19.99 -7.67 -26.07
CA HIS A 652 19.52 -6.64 -25.16
C HIS A 652 20.16 -5.28 -25.48
N TYR A 653 19.33 -4.24 -25.59
CA TYR A 653 19.73 -2.85 -25.77
C TYR A 653 19.17 -1.98 -24.65
N GLY A 654 19.94 -1.02 -24.12
CA GLY A 654 19.52 -0.24 -22.96
C GLY A 654 19.40 -1.11 -21.70
N THR A 655 18.31 -0.98 -20.95
CA THR A 655 18.12 -1.72 -19.69
C THR A 655 17.15 -2.89 -19.87
N THR A 656 17.51 -4.09 -19.41
CA THR A 656 16.54 -5.18 -19.18
C THR A 656 16.50 -5.49 -17.69
N ARG A 657 15.32 -5.40 -17.08
CA ARG A 657 15.12 -5.57 -15.63
C ARG A 657 14.17 -6.71 -15.33
N LEU A 658 14.66 -7.68 -14.55
CA LEU A 658 13.89 -8.80 -14.01
C LEU A 658 13.86 -8.64 -12.49
N ASP A 659 12.85 -7.93 -11.96
CA ASP A 659 12.86 -7.49 -10.56
C ASP A 659 11.63 -8.02 -9.78
N HIS A 660 11.79 -8.40 -8.52
CA HIS A 660 10.66 -8.75 -7.62
C HIS A 660 9.71 -9.87 -8.09
N ASN A 661 10.18 -10.80 -8.94
CA ASN A 661 9.35 -11.91 -9.39
C ASN A 661 9.45 -13.11 -8.44
N LEU A 662 8.34 -13.84 -8.28
CA LEU A 662 8.27 -15.14 -7.61
C LEU A 662 8.26 -16.26 -8.65
N MET A 663 9.28 -17.13 -8.64
CA MET A 663 9.46 -18.21 -9.62
C MET A 663 9.40 -19.57 -8.93
N LEU A 664 8.54 -20.46 -9.41
CA LEU A 664 8.23 -21.73 -8.75
C LEU A 664 8.30 -22.91 -9.72
N LEU A 665 8.80 -24.04 -9.21
CA LEU A 665 8.74 -25.38 -9.84
C LEU A 665 9.54 -25.56 -11.14
N CYS A 666 10.44 -24.64 -11.49
CA CYS A 666 11.19 -24.70 -12.74
C CYS A 666 12.15 -25.91 -12.77
N ALA A 667 11.90 -26.89 -13.64
CA ALA A 667 12.70 -28.12 -13.71
C ALA A 667 14.05 -28.00 -14.45
N ASP A 668 14.23 -26.99 -15.32
CA ASP A 668 15.50 -26.73 -16.01
C ASP A 668 16.27 -25.57 -15.35
N ALA A 669 15.72 -24.36 -15.41
CA ALA A 669 16.30 -23.18 -14.76
C ALA A 669 15.22 -22.12 -14.48
N SER A 670 15.31 -21.35 -13.39
CA SER A 670 14.36 -20.25 -13.15
C SER A 670 14.55 -19.12 -14.15
N VAL A 671 15.80 -18.68 -14.35
CA VAL A 671 16.17 -17.64 -15.33
C VAL A 671 17.27 -18.15 -16.25
N VAL A 672 17.08 -17.98 -17.56
CA VAL A 672 18.12 -18.18 -18.58
C VAL A 672 18.35 -16.85 -19.30
N ALA A 673 19.58 -16.35 -19.26
CA ALA A 673 20.03 -15.12 -19.89
C ALA A 673 21.36 -15.36 -20.63
N THR A 674 21.30 -16.10 -21.73
CA THR A 674 22.49 -16.52 -22.53
C THR A 674 22.48 -15.90 -23.92
N GLY A 675 21.75 -14.80 -24.10
CA GLY A 675 21.76 -13.97 -25.30
C GLY A 675 23.04 -13.14 -25.43
N GLY A 676 22.93 -11.96 -26.01
CA GLY A 676 23.99 -10.94 -26.06
C GLY A 676 23.49 -9.58 -25.56
N VAL A 677 24.41 -8.73 -25.11
CA VAL A 677 24.12 -7.39 -24.59
C VAL A 677 24.92 -6.39 -25.40
N LEU A 678 24.26 -5.38 -25.97
CA LEU A 678 24.95 -4.36 -26.76
C LEU A 678 25.76 -3.40 -25.86
N PRO A 679 26.86 -2.80 -26.36
CA PRO A 679 27.65 -1.85 -25.58
C PRO A 679 26.82 -0.73 -24.95
N GLY A 680 27.09 -0.42 -23.68
CA GLY A 680 26.33 0.57 -22.91
C GLY A 680 24.97 0.09 -22.36
N SER A 681 24.61 -1.17 -22.61
CA SER A 681 23.38 -1.80 -22.10
C SER A 681 23.67 -2.64 -20.85
N SER A 682 22.61 -3.00 -20.11
CA SER A 682 22.73 -3.83 -18.90
C SER A 682 21.53 -4.74 -18.71
N VAL A 683 21.76 -5.88 -18.05
CA VAL A 683 20.71 -6.81 -17.65
C VAL A 683 20.81 -7.03 -16.15
N SER A 684 19.75 -6.65 -15.41
CA SER A 684 19.65 -6.86 -13.97
C SER A 684 18.61 -7.94 -13.65
N VAL A 685 18.98 -8.82 -12.73
CA VAL A 685 18.07 -9.77 -12.08
C VAL A 685 18.16 -9.48 -10.59
N ALA A 686 17.16 -8.80 -10.05
CA ALA A 686 17.23 -8.28 -8.70
C ALA A 686 16.01 -8.60 -7.85
N ASP A 687 16.22 -8.83 -6.54
CA ASP A 687 15.13 -8.94 -5.56
C ASP A 687 14.08 -10.03 -5.89
N ASN A 688 14.46 -11.07 -6.66
CA ASN A 688 13.56 -12.18 -7.01
C ASN A 688 13.63 -13.32 -5.98
N VAL A 689 12.54 -14.07 -5.88
CA VAL A 689 12.46 -15.29 -5.06
C VAL A 689 12.27 -16.49 -5.99
N MET A 690 13.21 -17.43 -5.97
CA MET A 690 13.26 -18.58 -6.87
C MET A 690 13.27 -19.89 -6.08
N TYR A 691 12.23 -20.69 -6.26
CA TYR A 691 12.17 -22.07 -5.79
C TYR A 691 12.34 -23.01 -6.98
N THR A 692 13.58 -23.42 -7.22
CA THR A 692 13.99 -24.14 -8.44
C THR A 692 14.13 -25.64 -8.21
N MET A 693 13.70 -26.44 -9.19
CA MET A 693 13.99 -27.87 -9.27
C MET A 693 15.14 -28.18 -10.24
N GLY A 694 15.72 -27.17 -10.89
CA GLY A 694 16.88 -27.26 -11.78
C GLY A 694 17.99 -26.33 -11.32
N ASP A 695 18.58 -25.55 -12.24
CA ASP A 695 19.46 -24.43 -11.88
C ASP A 695 18.64 -23.21 -11.41
N GLY A 696 19.20 -22.30 -10.62
CA GLY A 696 18.55 -21.02 -10.31
C GLY A 696 18.64 -20.07 -11.50
N VAL A 697 19.82 -19.52 -11.72
CA VAL A 697 20.13 -18.59 -12.81
C VAL A 697 21.23 -19.15 -13.69
N ARG A 698 21.02 -19.15 -15.01
CA ARG A 698 22.02 -19.47 -16.02
C ARG A 698 22.25 -18.25 -16.90
N ALA A 699 23.45 -17.69 -16.86
CA ALA A 699 23.76 -16.45 -17.55
C ALA A 699 25.06 -16.57 -18.38
N GLY A 700 25.07 -15.87 -19.52
CA GLY A 700 26.21 -15.79 -20.42
C GLY A 700 26.22 -14.45 -21.14
N ILE A 701 26.10 -13.36 -20.38
CA ILE A 701 25.97 -12.00 -20.91
C ILE A 701 26.88 -11.02 -20.19
N ASP A 702 27.32 -10.00 -20.92
CA ASP A 702 28.08 -8.86 -20.38
C ASP A 702 27.21 -7.94 -19.53
N GLY A 703 27.83 -7.26 -18.57
CA GLY A 703 27.16 -6.28 -17.71
C GLY A 703 26.03 -6.87 -16.86
N LEU A 704 26.11 -8.17 -16.56
CA LEU A 704 25.15 -8.88 -15.72
C LEU A 704 25.21 -8.39 -14.27
N ALA A 705 24.07 -7.99 -13.72
CA ALA A 705 23.90 -7.70 -12.29
C ALA A 705 22.89 -8.67 -11.67
N LEU A 706 23.36 -9.61 -10.86
CA LEU A 706 22.55 -10.50 -10.02
C LEU A 706 22.59 -9.99 -8.58
N GLU A 707 21.52 -9.35 -8.11
CA GLU A 707 21.54 -8.68 -6.80
C GLU A 707 20.35 -9.07 -5.90
N ARG A 708 20.61 -9.37 -4.63
CA ARG A 708 19.55 -9.56 -3.60
C ARG A 708 18.49 -10.62 -3.94
N ASN A 709 18.82 -11.63 -4.74
CA ASN A 709 17.90 -12.73 -5.04
C ASN A 709 17.95 -13.82 -3.96
N GLU A 710 16.81 -14.45 -3.68
CA GLU A 710 16.71 -15.66 -2.87
C GLU A 710 16.49 -16.89 -3.77
N ILE A 711 17.47 -17.79 -3.83
CA ILE A 711 17.47 -18.98 -4.68
C ILE A 711 17.51 -20.22 -3.78
N THR A 712 16.41 -20.98 -3.79
CA THR A 712 16.24 -22.18 -2.95
C THR A 712 15.97 -23.41 -3.80
N GLY A 713 16.70 -24.48 -3.51
CA GLY A 713 16.63 -25.73 -4.25
C GLY A 713 15.53 -26.64 -3.71
N LEU A 714 14.73 -27.21 -4.61
CA LEU A 714 13.64 -28.11 -4.29
C LEU A 714 13.84 -29.49 -4.93
N GLY A 715 13.44 -30.53 -4.20
CA GLY A 715 13.42 -31.91 -4.70
C GLY A 715 14.80 -32.47 -5.04
N ALA A 716 14.81 -33.69 -5.60
CA ALA A 716 16.06 -34.41 -5.88
C ALA A 716 16.76 -34.01 -7.19
N ARG A 717 16.12 -33.20 -8.03
CA ARG A 717 16.61 -32.84 -9.38
C ARG A 717 17.31 -31.48 -9.45
N ASN A 718 17.24 -30.67 -8.38
CA ASN A 718 17.88 -29.35 -8.40
C ASN A 718 19.40 -29.47 -8.54
N ARG A 719 20.02 -28.44 -9.13
CA ARG A 719 21.42 -28.44 -9.55
C ARG A 719 22.14 -27.24 -8.94
N ASN A 720 22.55 -26.25 -9.74
CA ASN A 720 23.38 -25.14 -9.28
C ASN A 720 22.55 -23.90 -8.98
N GLY A 721 22.99 -23.07 -8.04
CA GLY A 721 22.34 -21.79 -7.76
C GLY A 721 22.50 -20.80 -8.91
N ILE A 722 23.74 -20.43 -9.21
CA ILE A 722 24.10 -19.49 -10.27
C ILE A 722 25.15 -20.14 -11.17
N VAL A 723 24.94 -20.08 -12.49
CA VAL A 723 25.86 -20.61 -13.50
C VAL A 723 26.23 -19.52 -14.49
N LEU A 724 27.52 -19.19 -14.57
CA LEU A 724 28.10 -18.39 -15.63
C LEU A 724 28.64 -19.31 -16.72
N GLN A 725 28.18 -19.14 -17.96
CA GLN A 725 28.54 -19.98 -19.09
C GLN A 725 28.64 -19.17 -20.38
N GLU A 726 29.02 -19.83 -21.48
CA GLU A 726 29.02 -19.22 -22.80
C GLU A 726 27.60 -18.80 -23.21
N GLY A 727 27.48 -17.58 -23.74
CA GLY A 727 26.24 -17.04 -24.32
C GLY A 727 26.35 -16.87 -25.83
N LEU A 728 25.65 -15.86 -26.37
CA LEU A 728 25.68 -15.59 -27.82
C LEU A 728 27.02 -15.02 -28.27
N ASP A 729 27.66 -14.18 -27.45
CA ASP A 729 29.01 -13.70 -27.70
C ASP A 729 30.01 -14.70 -27.08
N PRO A 730 30.81 -15.42 -27.89
CA PRO A 730 31.72 -16.45 -27.39
C PRO A 730 32.97 -15.87 -26.70
N VAL A 731 33.13 -14.54 -26.64
CA VAL A 731 34.24 -13.89 -25.91
C VAL A 731 34.05 -13.94 -24.39
N ALA A 732 35.05 -13.48 -23.64
CA ALA A 732 34.97 -13.42 -22.18
C ALA A 732 33.85 -12.48 -21.72
N LEU A 733 33.08 -12.91 -20.71
CA LEU A 733 32.05 -12.08 -20.10
C LEU A 733 32.70 -10.91 -19.37
N ASP A 734 32.15 -9.71 -19.48
CA ASP A 734 32.70 -8.53 -18.81
C ASP A 734 31.71 -7.91 -17.81
N ARG A 735 32.24 -7.26 -16.76
CA ARG A 735 31.50 -6.52 -15.71
C ARG A 735 30.40 -7.34 -15.02
N VAL A 736 30.71 -8.57 -14.63
CA VAL A 736 29.77 -9.45 -13.91
C VAL A 736 29.71 -9.07 -12.43
N ARG A 737 28.51 -8.87 -11.90
CA ARG A 737 28.25 -8.57 -10.49
C ARG A 737 27.26 -9.58 -9.90
N ILE A 738 27.69 -10.28 -8.86
CA ILE A 738 26.87 -11.20 -8.05
C ILE A 738 26.94 -10.72 -6.61
N VAL A 739 25.94 -9.97 -6.17
CA VAL A 739 25.99 -9.22 -4.90
C VAL A 739 24.78 -9.50 -4.00
N ALA A 740 25.02 -9.77 -2.72
CA ALA A 740 23.98 -9.90 -1.70
C ALA A 740 22.89 -10.95 -1.99
N ASN A 741 23.19 -11.98 -2.79
CA ASN A 741 22.25 -13.08 -3.06
C ASN A 741 22.29 -14.11 -1.93
N ARG A 742 21.15 -14.76 -1.71
CA ARG A 742 21.00 -15.90 -0.80
C ARG A 742 20.73 -17.16 -1.60
N VAL A 743 21.67 -18.10 -1.61
CA VAL A 743 21.55 -19.38 -2.31
C VAL A 743 21.56 -20.50 -1.28
N SER A 744 20.52 -21.34 -1.27
CA SER A 744 20.44 -22.42 -0.30
C SER A 744 19.83 -23.72 -0.81
N LEU A 745 20.19 -24.84 -0.17
CA LEU A 745 19.64 -26.17 -0.45
C LEU A 745 19.88 -26.65 -1.90
N MET A 746 20.97 -26.21 -2.51
CA MET A 746 21.40 -26.67 -3.83
C MET A 746 22.03 -28.05 -3.71
N ARG A 747 21.73 -28.99 -4.60
CA ARG A 747 22.45 -30.28 -4.68
C ARG A 747 23.76 -30.16 -5.45
N GLY A 748 23.85 -29.21 -6.38
CA GLY A 748 25.08 -28.85 -7.09
C GLY A 748 25.87 -27.76 -6.36
N ASN A 749 26.45 -26.84 -7.14
CA ASN A 749 27.26 -25.74 -6.64
C ASN A 749 26.40 -24.50 -6.29
N GLY A 750 26.86 -23.69 -5.35
CA GLY A 750 26.28 -22.36 -5.12
C GLY A 750 26.45 -21.46 -6.33
N ILE A 751 27.71 -21.24 -6.74
CA ILE A 751 28.10 -20.52 -7.95
C ILE A 751 29.03 -21.41 -8.78
N ALA A 752 28.72 -21.58 -10.06
CA ALA A 752 29.56 -22.28 -11.04
C ALA A 752 30.01 -21.32 -12.16
N ILE A 753 31.30 -21.29 -12.46
CA ILE A 753 31.88 -20.49 -13.54
C ILE A 753 32.46 -21.45 -14.58
N ARG A 754 31.80 -21.51 -15.74
CA ARG A 754 32.14 -22.42 -16.85
C ARG A 754 32.76 -21.71 -18.05
N HIS A 755 32.74 -20.39 -18.07
CA HIS A 755 33.27 -19.57 -19.15
C HIS A 755 34.16 -18.46 -18.59
N ARG A 756 35.04 -17.92 -19.43
CA ARG A 756 35.96 -16.85 -19.02
C ARG A 756 35.17 -15.58 -18.66
N VAL A 757 35.56 -14.94 -17.57
CA VAL A 757 35.05 -13.62 -17.15
C VAL A 757 36.24 -12.66 -17.05
N GLU A 758 36.17 -11.46 -17.62
CA GLU A 758 37.26 -10.48 -17.51
C GLU A 758 37.22 -9.77 -16.16
N ASP A 759 36.09 -9.17 -15.77
CA ASP A 759 35.90 -8.53 -14.47
C ASP A 759 34.71 -9.15 -13.71
N ALA A 760 34.97 -9.71 -12.53
CA ALA A 760 33.96 -10.35 -11.69
C ALA A 760 33.97 -9.81 -10.24
N LEU A 761 32.85 -9.24 -9.81
CA LEU A 761 32.58 -8.90 -8.41
C LEU A 761 31.58 -9.89 -7.81
N ILE A 762 32.04 -10.69 -6.84
CA ILE A 762 31.22 -11.64 -6.08
C ILE A 762 31.29 -11.22 -4.62
N ALA A 763 30.25 -10.52 -4.14
CA ALA A 763 30.31 -9.86 -2.84
C ALA A 763 29.07 -10.09 -1.98
N ASP A 764 29.29 -10.24 -0.67
CA ASP A 764 28.24 -10.19 0.35
C ASP A 764 27.13 -11.27 0.17
N ASN A 765 27.41 -12.36 -0.55
CA ASN A 765 26.46 -13.44 -0.79
C ASN A 765 26.44 -14.44 0.39
N LEU A 766 25.27 -15.01 0.68
CA LEU A 766 25.09 -16.14 1.59
C LEU A 766 24.83 -17.40 0.79
N ILE A 767 25.77 -18.35 0.81
CA ILE A 767 25.69 -19.64 0.12
C ILE A 767 25.75 -20.73 1.17
N ASP A 768 24.65 -21.46 1.34
CA ASP A 768 24.45 -22.33 2.48
C ASP A 768 23.82 -23.67 2.08
N ALA A 769 24.29 -24.77 2.68
CA ALA A 769 23.77 -26.12 2.41
C ALA A 769 23.84 -26.50 0.92
N THR A 770 25.05 -26.51 0.36
CA THR A 770 25.31 -26.99 -1.00
C THR A 770 25.76 -28.45 -1.00
N GLY A 771 25.26 -29.23 -1.95
CA GLY A 771 25.67 -30.61 -2.15
C GLY A 771 27.09 -30.73 -2.66
N GLN A 772 27.52 -29.77 -3.50
CA GLN A 772 28.89 -29.61 -3.97
C GLN A 772 29.52 -28.31 -3.40
N ALA A 773 30.29 -27.57 -4.20
CA ALA A 773 31.07 -26.41 -3.76
C ALA A 773 30.20 -25.16 -3.52
N GLY A 774 30.70 -24.24 -2.71
CA GLY A 774 30.13 -22.90 -2.61
C GLY A 774 30.39 -22.08 -3.87
N LEU A 775 31.62 -22.12 -4.38
CA LEU A 775 32.04 -21.55 -5.66
C LEU A 775 32.99 -22.50 -6.38
N LEU A 776 32.70 -22.82 -7.64
CA LEU A 776 33.50 -23.71 -8.47
C LEU A 776 33.80 -23.07 -9.83
N MET A 777 35.07 -22.85 -10.13
CA MET A 777 35.53 -22.68 -11.52
C MET A 777 35.73 -24.06 -12.14
N GLU A 778 34.96 -24.32 -13.20
CA GLU A 778 34.96 -25.58 -13.95
C GLU A 778 35.91 -25.51 -15.17
N GLU A 779 35.77 -26.42 -16.13
CA GLU A 779 36.74 -26.66 -17.22
C GLU A 779 37.06 -25.41 -18.08
N GLY A 780 36.04 -24.60 -18.39
CA GLY A 780 36.20 -23.35 -19.14
C GLY A 780 36.30 -22.09 -18.25
N GLY A 781 36.30 -22.25 -16.93
CA GLY A 781 36.37 -21.15 -15.98
C GLY A 781 37.75 -20.49 -15.96
N ALA A 782 37.77 -19.15 -16.04
CA ALA A 782 38.96 -18.32 -15.86
C ALA A 782 38.51 -16.90 -15.53
N VAL A 783 39.31 -16.14 -14.76
CA VAL A 783 38.98 -14.75 -14.45
C VAL A 783 40.16 -13.80 -14.66
N GLY A 784 39.93 -12.66 -15.32
CA GLY A 784 40.90 -11.57 -15.40
C GLY A 784 41.14 -10.95 -14.02
N TYR A 785 40.17 -10.22 -13.52
CA TYR A 785 40.12 -9.65 -12.18
C TYR A 785 38.94 -10.20 -11.37
N LEU A 786 39.24 -10.87 -10.25
CA LEU A 786 38.25 -11.40 -9.33
C LEU A 786 38.27 -10.64 -8.00
N MET A 787 37.15 -10.02 -7.64
CA MET A 787 36.89 -9.52 -6.29
C MET A 787 35.87 -10.44 -5.59
N LEU A 788 36.35 -11.31 -4.71
CA LEU A 788 35.54 -12.21 -3.90
C LEU A 788 35.55 -11.72 -2.44
N ARG A 789 34.53 -10.98 -2.01
CA ARG A 789 34.55 -10.33 -0.69
C ARG A 789 33.29 -10.52 0.17
N GLY A 790 33.46 -10.64 1.49
CA GLY A 790 32.34 -10.60 2.44
C GLY A 790 31.30 -11.73 2.27
N ASN A 791 31.61 -12.78 1.51
CA ASN A 791 30.68 -13.88 1.27
C ASN A 791 30.70 -14.87 2.44
N ALA A 792 29.57 -15.51 2.71
CA ALA A 792 29.44 -16.58 3.68
C ALA A 792 29.09 -17.89 2.97
N PHE A 793 30.08 -18.77 2.84
CA PHE A 793 29.94 -20.15 2.36
C PHE A 793 29.87 -21.09 3.56
N ARG A 794 28.75 -21.78 3.76
CA ARG A 794 28.54 -22.64 4.94
C ARG A 794 27.92 -23.98 4.55
N ARG A 795 28.26 -25.04 5.30
CA ARG A 795 27.69 -26.38 5.13
C ARG A 795 27.79 -26.85 3.67
N LEU A 796 29.03 -26.97 3.19
CA LEU A 796 29.33 -27.31 1.81
C LEU A 796 29.62 -28.81 1.68
N GLY A 797 29.40 -29.38 0.50
CA GLY A 797 29.74 -30.78 0.24
C GLY A 797 28.79 -31.77 0.93
N LEU A 798 27.50 -31.44 1.06
CA LEU A 798 26.51 -32.30 1.73
C LEU A 798 26.09 -33.53 0.91
N LEU A 799 26.33 -33.52 -0.40
CA LEU A 799 25.89 -34.56 -1.34
C LEU A 799 26.98 -34.78 -2.39
N LEU A 800 28.12 -35.30 -1.94
CA LEU A 800 29.22 -35.65 -2.82
C LEU A 800 28.79 -36.83 -3.72
N GLU A 801 28.47 -36.53 -4.97
CA GLU A 801 27.97 -37.52 -5.94
C GLU A 801 29.01 -38.60 -6.28
N ASP A 802 30.29 -38.25 -6.19
CA ASP A 802 31.42 -39.14 -6.46
C ASP A 802 32.38 -39.12 -5.26
N ALA A 803 32.24 -40.10 -4.36
CA ALA A 803 33.07 -40.22 -3.17
C ALA A 803 34.56 -40.49 -3.49
N GLU A 804 34.89 -40.82 -4.74
CA GLU A 804 36.27 -41.03 -5.21
C GLU A 804 36.89 -39.76 -5.81
N ARG A 805 36.22 -38.60 -5.72
CA ARG A 805 36.75 -37.30 -6.14
C ARG A 805 37.11 -36.37 -4.98
N GLY A 806 38.16 -35.58 -5.21
CA GLY A 806 38.60 -34.50 -4.32
C GLY A 806 37.59 -33.37 -4.33
N PHE A 807 37.38 -32.76 -3.16
CA PHE A 807 36.39 -31.72 -2.94
C PHE A 807 37.04 -30.39 -2.58
N ALA A 808 36.61 -29.31 -3.22
CA ALA A 808 37.00 -27.95 -2.86
C ALA A 808 35.76 -27.14 -2.48
N GLY A 809 35.75 -26.52 -1.30
CA GLY A 809 34.66 -25.62 -0.88
C GLY A 809 34.57 -24.38 -1.77
N VAL A 810 35.73 -23.79 -2.07
CA VAL A 810 35.93 -22.74 -3.07
C VAL A 810 37.10 -23.12 -3.96
N GLN A 811 36.90 -23.19 -5.27
CA GLN A 811 37.96 -23.48 -6.24
C GLN A 811 38.14 -22.34 -7.24
N LEU A 812 39.39 -21.85 -7.31
CA LEU A 812 39.83 -20.77 -8.17
C LEU A 812 40.84 -21.29 -9.19
N VAL A 813 40.57 -21.09 -10.49
CA VAL A 813 41.38 -21.60 -11.60
C VAL A 813 41.64 -20.46 -12.57
N ASP A 814 42.89 -20.31 -13.02
CA ASP A 814 43.25 -19.36 -14.09
C ASP A 814 42.82 -17.92 -13.77
N ILE A 815 43.42 -17.34 -12.71
CA ILE A 815 43.17 -15.97 -12.28
C ILE A 815 44.39 -15.09 -12.56
N THR A 816 44.21 -13.98 -13.28
CA THR A 816 45.30 -13.01 -13.48
C THR A 816 45.55 -12.19 -12.22
N ARG A 817 44.49 -11.59 -11.65
CA ARG A 817 44.54 -10.86 -10.37
C ARG A 817 43.30 -11.16 -9.54
N GLY A 818 43.48 -11.52 -8.27
CA GLY A 818 42.37 -11.85 -7.38
C GLY A 818 42.50 -11.27 -5.98
N ASP A 819 41.38 -10.86 -5.42
CA ASP A 819 41.22 -10.42 -4.04
C ASP A 819 40.14 -11.29 -3.37
N VAL A 820 40.53 -12.12 -2.40
CA VAL A 820 39.65 -12.97 -1.58
C VAL A 820 39.64 -12.39 -0.18
N LEU A 821 38.65 -11.56 0.13
CA LEU A 821 38.65 -10.68 1.31
C LEU A 821 37.47 -10.94 2.25
N ASP A 822 37.73 -11.06 3.55
CA ASP A 822 36.68 -11.06 4.59
C ASP A 822 35.57 -12.12 4.40
N ASN A 823 35.87 -13.23 3.72
CA ASN A 823 34.90 -14.31 3.50
C ASN A 823 34.88 -15.29 4.68
N LEU A 824 33.73 -15.89 4.92
CA LEU A 824 33.54 -17.03 5.79
C LEU A 824 33.40 -18.30 4.94
N ILE A 825 34.24 -19.31 5.17
CA ILE A 825 34.12 -20.64 4.57
C ILE A 825 34.07 -21.66 5.72
N ALA A 826 32.90 -22.24 5.97
CA ALA A 826 32.63 -23.05 7.15
C ALA A 826 31.99 -24.40 6.81
N ASP A 827 32.31 -25.42 7.62
CA ASP A 827 31.71 -26.75 7.57
C ASP A 827 31.80 -27.38 6.17
N VAL A 828 33.03 -27.56 5.70
CA VAL A 828 33.35 -28.01 4.36
C VAL A 828 33.49 -29.53 4.35
N ALA A 829 32.60 -30.23 3.63
CA ALA A 829 32.64 -31.68 3.40
C ALA A 829 32.78 -32.51 4.68
N ARG A 830 31.97 -32.17 5.70
CA ARG A 830 32.00 -32.75 7.05
C ARG A 830 31.71 -34.26 7.11
N GLU A 831 31.10 -34.83 6.08
CA GLU A 831 30.71 -36.24 5.99
C GLU A 831 31.57 -37.03 4.97
N ALA A 832 32.55 -36.40 4.35
CA ALA A 832 33.29 -36.90 3.20
C ALA A 832 34.46 -37.85 3.55
N ALA A 833 34.26 -38.84 4.41
CA ALA A 833 35.33 -39.68 4.96
C ALA A 833 36.16 -40.45 3.91
N ASN A 834 35.55 -40.77 2.76
CA ASN A 834 36.17 -41.50 1.67
C ASN A 834 36.79 -40.60 0.59
N SER A 835 36.62 -39.29 0.68
CA SER A 835 37.16 -38.39 -0.32
C SER A 835 38.69 -38.50 -0.36
N PRO A 836 39.29 -38.61 -1.57
CA PRO A 836 40.74 -38.61 -1.72
C PRO A 836 41.40 -37.27 -1.37
N GLY A 837 40.63 -36.20 -1.15
CA GLY A 837 41.15 -34.97 -0.59
C GLY A 837 40.09 -33.90 -0.41
N VAL A 838 40.24 -33.05 0.61
CA VAL A 838 39.31 -31.95 0.91
C VAL A 838 40.07 -30.64 1.06
N ASP A 839 39.74 -29.64 0.27
CA ASP A 839 40.29 -28.30 0.38
C ASP A 839 39.18 -27.29 0.74
N GLY A 840 39.45 -26.39 1.69
CA GLY A 840 38.54 -25.28 2.00
C GLY A 840 38.54 -24.26 0.87
N LEU A 841 39.71 -23.68 0.60
CA LEU A 841 40.01 -22.84 -0.55
C LEU A 841 41.16 -23.46 -1.36
N ARG A 842 40.90 -23.76 -2.63
CA ARG A 842 41.89 -24.29 -3.58
C ARG A 842 42.13 -23.28 -4.69
N ALA A 843 43.39 -22.92 -4.94
CA ALA A 843 43.74 -22.04 -6.05
C ALA A 843 44.93 -22.58 -6.87
N LEU A 844 44.80 -22.55 -8.20
CA LEU A 844 45.83 -22.99 -9.16
C LEU A 844 45.86 -22.11 -10.41
N ALA A 845 47.02 -22.05 -11.06
CA ALA A 845 47.27 -21.18 -12.21
C ALA A 845 46.94 -19.71 -11.91
N ILE A 846 47.62 -19.15 -10.91
CA ILE A 846 47.35 -17.82 -10.35
C ILE A 846 48.48 -16.87 -10.76
N GLY A 847 48.15 -15.65 -11.21
CA GLY A 847 49.11 -14.54 -11.34
C GLY A 847 49.36 -13.89 -9.99
N GLU A 848 48.51 -12.94 -9.62
CA GLU A 848 48.52 -12.27 -8.31
C GLU A 848 47.26 -12.62 -7.50
N LEU A 849 47.41 -12.95 -6.21
CA LEU A 849 46.28 -13.24 -5.33
C LEU A 849 46.49 -12.71 -3.92
N ARG A 850 45.52 -11.96 -3.41
CA ARG A 850 45.45 -11.55 -2.01
C ARG A 850 44.35 -12.33 -1.31
N ILE A 851 44.69 -13.02 -0.23
CA ILE A 851 43.76 -13.74 0.64
C ILE A 851 43.84 -13.07 2.00
N ALA A 852 42.86 -12.23 2.36
CA ALA A 852 42.95 -11.47 3.60
C ALA A 852 41.65 -11.41 4.42
N GLY A 853 41.77 -11.45 5.75
CA GLY A 853 40.63 -11.30 6.67
C GLY A 853 39.62 -12.46 6.65
N ASN A 854 39.90 -13.56 5.94
CA ASN A 854 38.96 -14.67 5.82
C ASN A 854 38.95 -15.55 7.07
N ARG A 855 37.81 -16.18 7.33
CA ARG A 855 37.61 -17.16 8.40
C ARG A 855 37.25 -18.51 7.81
N LEU A 856 38.12 -19.49 7.99
CA LEU A 856 37.95 -20.86 7.54
C LEU A 856 37.89 -21.79 8.76
N HIS A 857 36.79 -22.51 8.95
CA HIS A 857 36.67 -23.47 10.06
C HIS A 857 35.84 -24.71 9.72
N GLY A 858 36.10 -25.82 10.41
CA GLY A 858 35.36 -27.07 10.16
C GLY A 858 35.67 -27.68 8.80
N ILE A 859 36.95 -27.73 8.42
CA ILE A 859 37.37 -28.21 7.10
C ILE A 859 37.66 -29.71 7.15
N GLY A 860 36.85 -30.49 6.44
CA GLY A 860 36.94 -31.94 6.34
C GLY A 860 36.20 -32.69 7.47
N PRO A 861 36.03 -34.01 7.31
CA PRO A 861 35.35 -34.86 8.29
C PRO A 861 36.25 -35.22 9.49
N ASP A 862 35.66 -35.83 10.51
CA ASP A 862 36.41 -36.25 11.71
C ASP A 862 37.49 -37.30 11.40
N ARG A 863 37.20 -38.21 10.46
CA ARG A 863 38.11 -39.25 9.97
C ARG A 863 38.17 -39.20 8.44
N ILE A 864 39.38 -39.15 7.90
CA ILE A 864 39.65 -39.18 6.46
C ILE A 864 41.01 -39.81 6.19
N GLY A 865 41.12 -40.60 5.12
CA GLY A 865 42.38 -41.18 4.67
C GLY A 865 43.19 -40.25 3.76
N GLY A 866 42.52 -39.36 3.02
CA GLY A 866 43.13 -38.40 2.10
C GLY A 866 43.61 -37.09 2.77
N PRO A 867 44.43 -36.30 2.07
CA PRO A 867 44.89 -34.98 2.52
C PRO A 867 43.77 -33.95 2.66
N VAL A 868 43.84 -33.11 3.70
CA VAL A 868 42.90 -32.00 3.92
C VAL A 868 43.66 -30.69 4.10
N ALA A 869 43.26 -29.62 3.40
CA ALA A 869 43.85 -28.30 3.60
C ALA A 869 42.79 -27.22 3.79
N ALA A 870 42.97 -26.30 4.75
CA ALA A 870 42.10 -25.12 4.81
C ALA A 870 42.35 -24.21 3.61
N ILE A 871 43.61 -23.89 3.31
CA ILE A 871 44.03 -23.21 2.08
C ILE A 871 45.07 -24.06 1.36
N ARG A 872 44.80 -24.39 0.09
CA ARG A 872 45.76 -25.02 -0.83
C ARG A 872 46.06 -24.10 -2.01
N LEU A 873 47.33 -23.80 -2.23
CA LEU A 873 47.83 -23.06 -3.38
C LEU A 873 48.81 -23.90 -4.17
N LEU A 874 48.62 -23.97 -5.49
CA LEU A 874 49.49 -24.72 -6.39
C LEU A 874 50.38 -23.74 -7.18
N PRO A 875 51.70 -23.65 -6.90
CA PRO A 875 52.63 -22.87 -7.71
C PRO A 875 52.84 -23.51 -9.10
N PRO A 876 53.25 -22.73 -10.12
CA PRO A 876 53.75 -21.36 -10.02
C PRO A 876 52.65 -20.29 -9.90
N PHE A 877 53.01 -19.20 -9.23
CA PHE A 877 52.31 -17.91 -9.22
C PHE A 877 53.31 -16.75 -9.13
N ASP A 878 52.90 -15.52 -9.46
CA ASP A 878 53.78 -14.33 -9.42
C ASP A 878 53.94 -13.78 -7.99
N ARG A 879 52.79 -13.51 -7.35
CA ARG A 879 52.73 -12.95 -6.00
C ARG A 879 51.47 -13.39 -5.28
N VAL A 880 51.63 -13.95 -4.09
CA VAL A 880 50.52 -14.23 -3.19
C VAL A 880 50.76 -13.59 -1.82
N ALA A 881 49.73 -12.93 -1.30
CA ALA A 881 49.68 -12.42 0.07
C ALA A 881 48.55 -13.09 0.83
N ILE A 882 48.86 -13.68 1.99
CA ILE A 882 47.93 -14.34 2.90
C ILE A 882 48.01 -13.60 4.23
N ASP A 883 47.07 -12.68 4.46
CA ASP A 883 47.16 -11.72 5.56
C ASP A 883 45.94 -11.81 6.50
N ASP A 884 46.15 -11.89 7.81
CA ASP A 884 45.10 -11.75 8.84
C ASP A 884 43.92 -12.75 8.72
N ASN A 885 44.17 -13.97 8.23
CA ASN A 885 43.15 -15.02 8.14
C ASN A 885 43.09 -15.87 9.41
N THR A 886 41.92 -16.45 9.72
CA THR A 886 41.74 -17.45 10.78
C THR A 886 41.45 -18.82 10.15
N LEU A 887 42.30 -19.82 10.40
CA LEU A 887 42.24 -21.15 9.80
C LEU A 887 42.17 -22.21 10.90
N ASP A 888 41.01 -22.81 11.09
CA ASP A 888 40.76 -23.81 12.14
C ASP A 888 40.27 -25.13 11.54
N ARG A 889 40.81 -26.26 12.01
CA ARG A 889 40.27 -27.58 11.62
C ARG A 889 38.84 -27.77 12.14
N VAL A 890 38.55 -27.19 13.30
CA VAL A 890 37.34 -27.43 14.06
C VAL A 890 36.36 -26.26 13.99
N SER A 891 35.08 -26.57 13.74
CA SER A 891 33.97 -25.60 13.74
C SER A 891 33.43 -25.33 15.15
N GLY A 892 33.42 -26.35 16.01
CA GLY A 892 32.86 -26.28 17.37
C GLY A 892 33.05 -27.57 18.15
N PRO A 893 32.57 -27.65 19.41
CA PRO A 893 32.86 -28.74 20.35
C PRO A 893 32.34 -30.12 19.90
N ASP A 894 31.39 -30.15 18.96
CA ASP A 894 30.79 -31.38 18.45
C ASP A 894 31.70 -32.11 17.44
N GLN A 895 32.67 -31.40 16.83
CA GLN A 895 33.65 -32.00 15.92
C GLN A 895 34.78 -32.65 16.70
N LYS A 896 35.02 -33.95 16.48
CA LYS A 896 36.04 -34.72 17.19
C LYS A 896 37.03 -35.31 16.20
N PRO A 897 37.90 -34.47 15.61
CA PRO A 897 38.82 -34.94 14.58
C PRO A 897 39.80 -35.96 15.16
N VAL A 898 40.04 -37.04 14.42
CA VAL A 898 41.15 -37.95 14.68
C VAL A 898 42.37 -37.55 13.87
N MET A 899 43.50 -38.21 14.15
CA MET A 899 44.76 -38.00 13.44
C MET A 899 44.57 -38.10 11.92
N ALA A 900 44.95 -37.05 11.17
CA ALA A 900 44.87 -37.02 9.71
C ALA A 900 45.95 -36.10 9.09
N GLN A 901 46.18 -36.21 7.79
CA GLN A 901 47.03 -35.28 7.04
C GLN A 901 46.27 -33.96 6.83
N TRP A 902 46.34 -33.06 7.81
CA TRP A 902 45.60 -31.79 7.80
C TRP A 902 46.53 -30.57 7.83
N TRP A 903 46.45 -29.71 6.82
CA TRP A 903 47.19 -28.45 6.74
C TRP A 903 46.25 -27.26 6.96
N ALA A 904 46.69 -26.27 7.73
CA ALA A 904 46.05 -24.95 7.68
C ALA A 904 46.42 -24.27 6.35
N LEU A 905 47.69 -24.31 5.98
CA LEU A 905 48.19 -23.76 4.73
C LEU A 905 49.13 -24.74 4.03
N LEU A 906 48.79 -25.10 2.79
CA LEU A 906 49.62 -25.93 1.93
C LEU A 906 49.92 -25.21 0.61
N VAL A 907 51.18 -24.88 0.41
CA VAL A 907 51.72 -24.31 -0.83
C VAL A 907 52.80 -25.24 -1.36
N ALA A 908 52.46 -26.10 -2.32
CA ALA A 908 53.42 -27.05 -2.87
C ALA A 908 53.02 -27.47 -4.28
N ILE A 909 54.01 -27.73 -5.13
CA ILE A 909 53.82 -28.60 -6.30
C ILE A 909 53.57 -30.00 -5.76
N GLU A 910 52.67 -30.76 -6.38
CA GLU A 910 52.37 -32.10 -5.91
C GLU A 910 53.63 -32.99 -5.83
N PRO A 911 53.78 -33.80 -4.78
CA PRO A 911 54.95 -34.66 -4.65
C PRO A 911 54.96 -35.67 -5.80
N ARG A 912 56.06 -35.77 -6.57
CA ARG A 912 56.26 -36.89 -7.50
C ARG A 912 56.29 -38.19 -6.70
N GLY A 913 55.57 -39.23 -7.16
CA GLY A 913 55.63 -40.53 -6.50
C GLY A 913 57.05 -41.12 -6.54
N ALA A 914 57.37 -42.01 -5.60
CA ALA A 914 58.70 -42.63 -5.48
C ALA A 914 59.19 -43.39 -6.73
N ALA A 915 58.29 -43.66 -7.69
CA ALA A 915 58.59 -44.33 -8.96
C ALA A 915 58.77 -43.39 -10.17
N GLY A 916 58.74 -42.06 -9.99
CA GLY A 916 58.83 -41.12 -11.10
C GLY A 916 57.56 -41.00 -11.96
N GLU A 917 56.47 -41.66 -11.56
CA GLU A 917 55.13 -41.44 -12.12
C GLU A 917 54.53 -40.13 -11.59
N LEU A 918 53.72 -39.43 -12.40
CA LEU A 918 52.88 -38.33 -11.92
C LEU A 918 52.07 -38.86 -10.73
N ALA A 919 52.28 -38.32 -9.53
CA ALA A 919 51.49 -38.74 -8.39
C ALA A 919 50.03 -38.38 -8.65
N THR A 920 49.17 -39.36 -8.42
CA THR A 920 47.74 -39.34 -8.70
C THR A 920 46.94 -38.34 -7.84
N ALA A 921 47.59 -37.59 -6.93
CA ALA A 921 46.92 -36.69 -5.98
C ALA A 921 46.03 -35.62 -6.64
N SER A 922 46.45 -35.01 -7.75
CA SER A 922 45.65 -34.06 -8.55
C SER A 922 44.58 -34.70 -9.42
N SER A 923 44.79 -35.95 -9.88
CA SER A 923 43.78 -36.65 -10.68
C SER A 923 42.46 -36.86 -9.92
N HIS A 924 42.51 -36.78 -8.59
CA HIS A 924 41.33 -36.92 -7.76
C HIS A 924 40.34 -35.74 -7.85
N TYR A 925 40.79 -34.50 -8.08
CA TYR A 925 39.87 -33.35 -8.18
C TYR A 925 39.16 -33.27 -9.55
N GLY A 926 39.54 -34.10 -10.52
CA GLY A 926 38.82 -34.44 -11.75
C GLY A 926 38.64 -33.35 -12.82
N ILE A 927 38.57 -32.06 -12.43
CA ILE A 927 38.14 -30.96 -13.30
C ILE A 927 39.33 -30.08 -13.76
N SER A 928 40.32 -29.86 -12.89
CA SER A 928 41.52 -29.08 -13.20
C SER A 928 42.75 -29.58 -12.44
N HIS A 929 43.87 -29.65 -13.15
CA HIS A 929 45.17 -30.13 -12.66
C HIS A 929 46.31 -29.29 -13.24
N LEU A 930 47.35 -29.08 -12.45
CA LEU A 930 48.56 -28.36 -12.85
C LEU A 930 49.73 -29.34 -13.00
N ALA A 931 50.21 -29.53 -14.23
CA ALA A 931 51.37 -30.36 -14.54
C ALA A 931 52.63 -29.50 -14.65
N THR A 932 53.70 -29.86 -13.95
CA THR A 932 54.98 -29.13 -14.02
C THR A 932 56.12 -30.02 -14.51
N ALA A 933 56.82 -29.56 -15.56
CA ALA A 933 58.09 -30.09 -16.05
C ALA A 933 59.25 -29.14 -15.66
N ALA A 934 60.50 -29.52 -15.97
CA ALA A 934 61.68 -28.77 -15.52
C ALA A 934 61.69 -27.28 -15.96
N GLU A 935 61.12 -26.96 -17.13
CA GLU A 935 61.10 -25.60 -17.69
C GLU A 935 59.70 -25.14 -18.17
N SER A 936 58.64 -25.91 -17.86
CA SER A 936 57.26 -25.57 -18.28
C SER A 936 56.24 -25.96 -17.22
N ALA A 937 55.17 -25.16 -17.08
CA ALA A 937 53.97 -25.54 -16.34
C ALA A 937 52.76 -25.53 -17.29
N TYR A 938 51.84 -26.47 -17.11
CA TYR A 938 50.63 -26.60 -17.92
C TYR A 938 49.41 -26.77 -17.02
N LEU A 939 48.40 -25.92 -17.20
CA LEU A 939 47.06 -26.15 -16.68
C LEU A 939 46.33 -27.11 -17.62
N LEU A 940 45.91 -28.25 -17.09
CA LEU A 940 45.13 -29.26 -17.77
C LEU A 940 43.73 -29.28 -17.14
N THR A 941 42.71 -29.07 -17.95
CA THR A 941 41.31 -29.34 -17.62
C THR A 941 40.80 -30.42 -18.57
N THR A 942 39.58 -30.92 -18.37
CA THR A 942 39.01 -31.98 -19.21
C THR A 942 39.04 -31.64 -20.72
N ASN A 943 38.93 -30.36 -21.08
CA ASN A 943 38.82 -29.91 -22.47
C ASN A 943 39.87 -28.87 -22.91
N ARG A 944 40.73 -28.37 -22.00
CA ARG A 944 41.70 -27.30 -22.28
C ARG A 944 43.07 -27.61 -21.69
N VAL A 945 44.11 -27.41 -22.50
CA VAL A 945 45.53 -27.40 -22.09
C VAL A 945 46.08 -25.99 -22.30
N ARG A 946 46.62 -25.36 -21.24
CA ARG A 946 47.20 -24.02 -21.30
C ARG A 946 48.58 -23.99 -20.68
N ALA A 947 49.56 -23.45 -21.41
CA ALA A 947 50.88 -23.17 -20.83
C ALA A 947 50.80 -22.04 -19.81
N ILE A 948 51.42 -22.24 -18.65
CA ILE A 948 51.54 -21.27 -17.56
C ILE A 948 53.00 -20.83 -17.51
N ALA A 949 53.23 -19.51 -17.44
CA ALA A 949 54.57 -18.97 -17.31
C ALA A 949 55.18 -19.39 -15.96
N LEU A 950 56.41 -19.93 -16.00
CA LEU A 950 57.16 -20.19 -14.78
C LEU A 950 57.71 -18.87 -14.23
N ALA A 951 57.00 -18.27 -13.28
CA ALA A 951 57.48 -17.12 -12.53
C ALA A 951 58.06 -17.53 -11.17
N PRO A 952 59.08 -16.82 -10.64
CA PRO A 952 59.56 -17.03 -9.28
C PRO A 952 58.44 -16.70 -8.28
N SER A 953 57.94 -17.72 -7.56
CA SER A 953 56.80 -17.55 -6.65
C SER A 953 57.16 -16.79 -5.38
N ASN A 954 56.58 -15.61 -5.21
CA ASN A 954 56.74 -14.76 -4.04
C ASN A 954 55.53 -14.91 -3.12
N LEU A 955 55.77 -15.29 -1.88
CA LEU A 955 54.74 -15.56 -0.90
C LEU A 955 54.93 -14.71 0.36
N SER A 956 53.88 -14.04 0.80
CA SER A 956 53.83 -13.35 2.08
C SER A 956 52.71 -13.95 2.93
N ILE A 957 53.01 -14.35 4.15
CA ILE A 957 52.08 -14.93 5.12
C ILE A 957 52.21 -14.11 6.40
N ARG A 958 51.21 -13.27 6.70
CA ARG A 958 51.28 -12.34 7.84
C ARG A 958 50.03 -12.32 8.70
N GLY A 959 50.20 -12.17 10.02
CA GLY A 959 49.07 -11.90 10.93
C GLY A 959 48.03 -13.02 11.03
N ASN A 960 48.28 -14.20 10.47
CA ASN A 960 47.28 -15.26 10.43
C ASN A 960 47.22 -16.02 11.75
N ARG A 961 46.02 -16.47 12.12
CA ARG A 961 45.78 -17.42 13.20
C ARG A 961 45.48 -18.80 12.62
N MET A 962 46.26 -19.79 12.97
CA MET A 962 46.15 -21.15 12.43
C MET A 962 46.11 -22.17 13.56
N CYS A 963 45.05 -22.96 13.66
CA CYS A 963 44.92 -24.00 14.67
C CYS A 963 44.66 -25.37 14.03
N GLY A 964 45.58 -26.31 14.25
CA GLY A 964 45.46 -27.68 13.79
C GLY A 964 45.26 -28.65 14.94
N GLN A 965 44.10 -29.29 15.02
CA GLN A 965 43.87 -30.38 15.97
C GLN A 965 44.21 -31.73 15.31
N GLN A 966 44.97 -32.59 16.00
CA GLN A 966 45.27 -33.97 15.57
C GLN A 966 45.82 -34.04 14.13
N SER A 967 46.80 -33.20 13.80
CA SER A 967 47.45 -33.23 12.48
C SER A 967 48.70 -34.13 12.48
N ALA A 968 48.83 -34.94 11.43
CA ALA A 968 49.97 -35.83 11.20
C ALA A 968 51.07 -35.21 10.32
N VAL A 969 50.87 -33.97 9.86
CA VAL A 969 51.73 -33.23 8.92
C VAL A 969 51.96 -31.82 9.44
N PRO A 970 52.92 -31.05 8.88
CA PRO A 970 53.11 -29.68 9.31
C PRO A 970 51.85 -28.84 9.12
N LEU A 971 51.54 -28.00 10.12
CA LEU A 971 50.37 -27.12 10.08
C LEU A 971 50.45 -26.15 8.89
N VAL A 972 51.65 -25.64 8.64
CA VAL A 972 52.00 -24.79 7.49
C VAL A 972 53.09 -25.49 6.69
N GLN A 973 52.84 -25.76 5.41
CA GLN A 973 53.85 -26.27 4.51
C GLN A 973 53.92 -25.41 3.26
N CYS A 974 55.08 -24.82 3.01
CA CYS A 974 55.33 -24.00 1.82
C CYS A 974 56.63 -24.46 1.19
N LEU A 975 56.60 -24.96 -0.04
CA LEU A 975 57.75 -25.53 -0.72
C LEU A 975 57.98 -24.81 -2.06
N GLN A 976 59.23 -24.73 -2.49
CA GLN A 976 59.64 -24.23 -3.82
C GLN A 976 59.31 -22.76 -4.06
N MET A 977 59.46 -21.91 -3.04
CA MET A 977 59.26 -20.46 -3.17
C MET A 977 60.53 -19.73 -3.62
N ALA A 978 60.40 -18.63 -4.36
CA ALA A 978 61.53 -17.73 -4.60
C ALA A 978 61.80 -16.87 -3.36
N TYR A 979 60.74 -16.29 -2.79
CA TYR A 979 60.78 -15.54 -1.55
C TYR A 979 59.59 -15.93 -0.68
N CYS A 980 59.83 -16.18 0.61
CA CYS A 980 58.75 -16.39 1.57
C CYS A 980 58.97 -15.53 2.82
N LEU A 981 58.02 -14.62 3.08
CA LEU A 981 57.89 -13.90 4.34
C LEU A 981 56.83 -14.60 5.20
N PHE A 982 57.22 -15.05 6.39
CA PHE A 982 56.36 -15.65 7.39
C PHE A 982 56.47 -14.83 8.66
N ALA A 983 55.55 -13.87 8.86
CA ALA A 983 55.67 -12.91 9.95
C ALA A 983 54.39 -12.71 10.77
N ASP A 984 54.51 -12.41 12.06
CA ASP A 984 53.38 -12.04 12.93
C ASP A 984 52.24 -13.10 13.00
N ASN A 985 52.52 -14.37 12.66
CA ASN A 985 51.50 -15.42 12.67
C ASN A 985 51.38 -16.08 14.05
N HIS A 986 50.17 -16.50 14.41
CA HIS A 986 49.88 -17.31 15.59
C HIS A 986 49.49 -18.73 15.16
N CYS A 987 50.34 -19.71 15.42
CA CYS A 987 50.14 -21.09 15.01
C CYS A 987 50.15 -22.03 16.22
N GLU A 988 49.06 -22.78 16.38
CA GLU A 988 48.88 -23.74 17.48
C GLU A 988 48.53 -25.13 16.93
N ALA A 989 49.32 -26.14 17.30
CA ALA A 989 49.01 -27.54 17.03
C ALA A 989 48.58 -28.23 18.34
N LEU A 990 47.41 -28.88 18.33
CA LEU A 990 46.77 -29.49 19.49
C LEU A 990 46.59 -31.00 19.32
N GLY A 991 46.85 -31.78 20.38
CA GLY A 991 46.68 -33.25 20.40
C GLY A 991 48.01 -34.01 20.47
N GLU A 992 47.94 -35.34 20.68
CA GLU A 992 49.11 -36.22 20.69
C GLU A 992 49.66 -36.38 19.26
N GLY A 993 50.66 -35.57 18.89
CA GLY A 993 51.23 -35.60 17.54
C GLY A 993 51.84 -36.96 17.19
N GLY A 994 51.62 -37.45 15.97
CA GLY A 994 52.45 -38.53 15.43
C GLY A 994 53.89 -38.03 15.29
N ARG A 995 54.90 -38.84 15.70
CA ARG A 995 56.36 -38.55 15.69
C ARG A 995 56.74 -37.14 15.21
N GLY A 996 56.63 -36.15 16.10
CA GLY A 996 57.16 -34.78 15.98
C GLY A 996 56.40 -33.85 15.02
N PRO A 997 55.25 -33.28 15.41
CA PRO A 997 54.51 -32.35 14.57
C PRO A 997 55.22 -30.98 14.54
N VAL A 998 55.97 -30.74 13.46
CA VAL A 998 56.54 -29.42 13.15
C VAL A 998 55.37 -28.47 12.84
N ILE A 999 55.31 -27.28 13.44
CA ILE A 999 54.29 -26.27 13.12
C ILE A 999 54.43 -25.79 11.68
N GLY A 1000 55.65 -25.49 11.23
CA GLY A 1000 55.90 -24.98 9.88
C GLY A 1000 57.07 -25.65 9.17
N GLN A 1001 56.90 -25.93 7.89
CA GLN A 1001 58.00 -26.30 6.98
C GLN A 1001 57.99 -25.35 5.78
N ILE A 1002 58.98 -24.48 5.69
CA ILE A 1002 59.03 -23.42 4.68
C ILE A 1002 60.33 -23.54 3.88
N GLY A 1003 60.23 -23.76 2.57
CA GLY A 1003 61.35 -23.90 1.65
C GLY A 1003 61.31 -22.89 0.51
N GLY A 1004 62.47 -22.34 0.18
CA GLY A 1004 62.61 -21.38 -0.91
C GLY A 1004 63.99 -20.74 -1.00
N ARG A 1005 64.23 -19.85 -1.96
CA ARG A 1005 65.56 -19.23 -2.16
C ARG A 1005 65.95 -18.24 -1.07
N SER A 1006 65.01 -17.42 -0.62
CA SER A 1006 65.19 -16.46 0.47
C SER A 1006 64.01 -16.52 1.44
N LEU A 1007 64.30 -16.71 2.73
CA LEU A 1007 63.29 -16.96 3.75
C LEU A 1007 63.39 -15.93 4.89
N ASN A 1008 62.26 -15.44 5.37
CA ASN A 1008 62.17 -14.60 6.56
C ASN A 1008 61.08 -15.13 7.48
N ALA A 1009 61.45 -15.50 8.71
CA ALA A 1009 60.53 -15.85 9.77
C ALA A 1009 60.67 -14.86 10.93
N SER A 1010 59.67 -13.99 11.14
CA SER A 1010 59.75 -12.95 12.15
C SER A 1010 58.50 -12.78 13.03
N ASN A 1011 58.67 -12.51 14.33
CA ASN A 1011 57.58 -12.19 15.26
C ASN A 1011 56.42 -13.22 15.33
N ASN A 1012 56.65 -14.49 14.97
CA ASN A 1012 55.60 -15.51 15.02
C ASN A 1012 55.44 -16.07 16.44
N HIS A 1013 54.25 -16.55 16.77
CA HIS A 1013 53.94 -17.32 17.97
C HIS A 1013 53.64 -18.77 17.58
N LEU A 1014 54.53 -19.70 17.94
CA LEU A 1014 54.48 -21.10 17.51
C LEU A 1014 54.35 -22.03 18.72
N ARG A 1015 53.24 -22.75 18.82
CA ARG A 1015 52.97 -23.65 19.95
C ARG A 1015 52.64 -25.05 19.47
N GLY A 1016 53.53 -26.00 19.73
CA GLY A 1016 53.34 -27.43 19.50
C GLY A 1016 53.02 -28.20 20.79
N PRO A 1017 52.52 -29.45 20.66
CA PRO A 1017 52.12 -30.28 21.79
C PRO A 1017 53.30 -30.90 22.57
N ASP A 1018 54.49 -31.01 21.97
CA ASP A 1018 55.72 -31.59 22.55
C ASP A 1018 56.91 -30.62 22.45
N GLU A 1019 57.98 -30.83 23.25
CA GLU A 1019 59.27 -30.12 23.19
C GLU A 1019 60.14 -30.52 21.96
N THR A 1020 59.54 -30.64 20.78
CA THR A 1020 60.22 -30.95 19.50
C THR A 1020 60.45 -29.71 18.65
N ASP A 1021 61.10 -29.83 17.48
CA ASP A 1021 61.23 -28.70 16.56
C ASP A 1021 59.86 -28.16 16.12
N THR A 1022 59.68 -26.84 16.11
CA THR A 1022 58.43 -26.18 15.72
C THR A 1022 58.46 -25.60 14.32
N LEU A 1023 59.61 -25.14 13.81
CA LEU A 1023 59.70 -24.54 12.47
C LEU A 1023 60.97 -25.00 11.76
N HIS A 1024 60.82 -25.52 10.54
CA HIS A 1024 61.91 -25.88 9.65
C HIS A 1024 61.96 -24.90 8.47
N LEU A 1025 63.08 -24.19 8.35
CA LEU A 1025 63.40 -23.37 7.19
C LEU A 1025 64.40 -24.14 6.30
N LEU A 1026 64.03 -24.30 5.03
CA LEU A 1026 64.77 -25.05 4.02
C LEU A 1026 65.23 -24.11 2.90
N PRO A 1027 66.21 -23.22 3.16
CA PRO A 1027 66.59 -22.25 2.15
C PRO A 1027 67.50 -22.91 1.09
N GLU A 1028 67.25 -22.65 -0.20
CA GLU A 1028 68.06 -23.18 -1.32
C GLU A 1028 69.45 -22.51 -1.40
N ARG A 1029 69.60 -21.35 -0.76
CA ARG A 1029 70.86 -20.61 -0.57
C ARG A 1029 71.01 -20.29 0.91
N GLU A 1030 72.19 -19.86 1.38
CA GLU A 1030 72.42 -19.46 2.78
C GLU A 1030 71.72 -18.12 3.15
N GLN A 1031 70.42 -17.98 2.87
CA GLN A 1031 69.64 -16.75 2.99
C GLN A 1031 68.34 -17.01 3.77
N ALA A 1032 68.46 -17.09 5.10
CA ALA A 1032 67.33 -17.15 6.02
C ALA A 1032 67.50 -16.13 7.16
N VAL A 1033 66.44 -15.40 7.47
CA VAL A 1033 66.37 -14.49 8.63
C VAL A 1033 65.36 -15.04 9.63
N VAL A 1034 65.75 -15.15 10.90
CA VAL A 1034 64.90 -15.61 12.00
C VAL A 1034 65.04 -14.64 13.16
N ILE A 1035 63.97 -13.89 13.50
CA ILE A 1035 64.03 -12.86 14.56
C ILE A 1035 62.69 -12.68 15.28
N GLY A 1036 62.69 -12.51 16.61
CA GLY A 1036 61.48 -12.12 17.37
C GLY A 1036 60.39 -13.19 17.53
N ASN A 1037 60.58 -14.42 17.02
CA ASN A 1037 59.63 -15.52 17.18
C ASN A 1037 59.55 -16.10 18.61
N THR A 1038 58.36 -16.25 19.16
CA THR A 1038 58.09 -17.02 20.39
C THR A 1038 57.72 -18.45 20.01
N SER A 1039 58.41 -19.46 20.54
CA SER A 1039 58.24 -20.85 20.12
C SER A 1039 58.32 -21.82 21.30
N SER A 1040 57.46 -22.84 21.33
CA SER A 1040 57.53 -23.93 22.33
C SER A 1040 58.64 -24.96 22.07
N GLY A 1041 59.35 -24.85 20.95
CA GLY A 1041 60.46 -25.74 20.58
C GLY A 1041 61.40 -25.13 19.55
N ASN A 1042 62.33 -25.92 19.00
CA ASN A 1042 63.42 -25.39 18.17
C ASN A 1042 62.96 -24.91 16.78
N ILE A 1043 63.53 -23.78 16.34
CA ILE A 1043 63.48 -23.33 14.93
C ILE A 1043 64.78 -23.75 14.25
N ARG A 1044 64.70 -24.61 13.22
CA ARG A 1044 65.87 -25.13 12.49
C ARG A 1044 65.98 -24.55 11.09
N VAL A 1045 67.19 -24.14 10.72
CA VAL A 1045 67.57 -23.81 9.34
C VAL A 1045 68.43 -24.96 8.80
N GLN A 1046 67.87 -25.78 7.90
CA GLN A 1046 68.48 -27.08 7.53
C GLN A 1046 69.43 -27.02 6.32
N SER A 1047 70.15 -25.90 6.13
CA SER A 1047 71.05 -25.69 4.97
C SER A 1047 72.54 -25.54 5.32
N GLY A 1048 72.93 -25.69 6.59
CA GLY A 1048 74.33 -25.54 7.00
C GLY A 1048 74.86 -24.09 7.04
N ALA A 1049 74.00 -23.08 6.86
CA ALA A 1049 74.36 -21.66 6.98
C ALA A 1049 74.56 -21.23 8.46
N PRO A 1050 75.46 -20.26 8.76
CA PRO A 1050 75.62 -19.74 10.11
C PRO A 1050 74.36 -18.98 10.54
N VAL A 1051 73.63 -19.52 11.53
CA VAL A 1051 72.81 -18.69 12.43
C VAL A 1051 73.78 -17.73 13.12
N PRO A 1052 73.52 -16.40 13.21
CA PRO A 1052 74.41 -15.48 13.89
C PRO A 1052 74.78 -16.03 15.27
N ALA A 1053 76.08 -16.25 15.51
CA ALA A 1053 76.60 -16.83 16.75
C ALA A 1053 76.46 -15.89 17.97
N ASP A 1054 75.86 -14.72 17.79
CA ASP A 1054 75.62 -13.75 18.84
C ASP A 1054 74.23 -13.97 19.47
N ILE A 1055 74.27 -14.62 20.65
CA ILE A 1055 73.11 -14.95 21.47
C ILE A 1055 72.34 -13.71 21.96
N SER A 1056 72.88 -12.49 21.76
CA SER A 1056 72.22 -11.24 22.14
C SER A 1056 71.22 -10.70 21.11
N LEU A 1057 71.12 -11.31 19.91
CA LEU A 1057 70.21 -10.87 18.83
C LEU A 1057 69.09 -11.87 18.47
N THR A 1058 69.06 -13.06 19.08
CA THR A 1058 68.09 -14.12 18.74
C THR A 1058 67.60 -14.88 19.98
N ASN A 1059 66.34 -14.61 20.33
CA ASN A 1059 65.40 -15.30 21.24
C ASN A 1059 65.90 -16.27 22.34
N ILE A 1060 65.54 -15.88 23.55
CA ILE A 1060 65.77 -16.50 24.87
C ILE A 1060 64.93 -17.78 25.07
N ILE A 1061 65.58 -18.83 25.57
CA ILE A 1061 64.96 -20.04 26.16
C ILE A 1061 64.72 -19.75 27.65
N GLY A 1062 63.46 -19.73 28.08
CA GLY A 1062 63.08 -19.68 29.50
C GLY A 1062 62.97 -21.10 30.05
N LEU A 1063 63.61 -21.30 31.22
CA LEU A 1063 63.86 -22.55 31.97
C LEU A 1063 62.72 -23.58 32.02
#